data_AF-A0A1Z5KUZ9-F1
#
_entry.id   AF-A0A1Z5KUZ9-F1
#
_cell.length_a   1.000
_cell.length_b   1.000
_cell.length_c   1.000
_cell.angle_alpha   90.00
_cell.angle_beta   90.00
_cell.angle_gamma   90.00
#
_symmetry.space_group_name_H-M   'P 1'
#
loop_
_entity.id
_entity.type
_entity.pdbx_description
1 polymer ?
#
loop_
_entity_poly.entity_id
_entity_poly.type
_entity_poly.pdbx_seq_one_letter_code
_entity_poly.pdbx_strand_id
1 'polypeptide(L)'
;MGEVVVRFPPEASGYLHVGHAKAALLNQYYQRAFEGRLILRFDDTNPDKEKEDFEKVILEDVKMLEIHYDRLTFTSDYFDLLLQKCEELLRKNLAYVDDTEPELMKLQREQKQESANRNNTVERNLSLWQEMQQGTPLGLKCCVRAKISMEAANGCMRDPTLYRCKDMIHPRTGSRYRVYPTYDFACPIVDSVEDVTHALRTTEYHDRDEQYFWVLDALNLRKPHIYEYSRLNLMHTVLSKRKLTWFVDTGVVDGWDDPRMPTVRGVLRRGMTVEALRQFIAAQGSSRSVVMMDWDKLWAFNKKVVDPVAPRHVAVAEQSVPVTVRGLQAGTIRVAWHPKNASLGDHEVDIGPELLVDHVDANCMTVGSNVTFIGLGNLRIVEVHRDAHGVPVSVLAETNLEDRNYKNTLKVTWLCSKAQLVPCTCFFFDHIIRKAVLTRDDDFKQFVSKNTKLKVPMLGDPLMRKLRKGDIIQIQRKGYFVCDQPYDPDTIRHVGQPAPLVLFFVPDGSQSITTLPQVVQDFYQQNKLDAHHQGSNNSNSSPVRQGGGSVQVTAEEIGAKIKDVGNHVRDLKSKKADKATIDAAVSQLLKLKAEYKEASGTEWKPETAASASKLEKNKGAAAKEGGDAKVPNGSTSLQELSAKITDTGNRVRELKAKKAEKSAIDANVAELLRLKAEYKALSGTDWKPDAAPPPGKEATPKQGGERKKEQSPAKQDPLTGLSSRIQEVGNHVRELKSKKAEKPQIDAAVAELLKLKAEYKAASGKDWAPEGAPTKPDRKKAKTSPVKEVPKQKADDKEGSAPRDGPKKGDSTRSRGPQGRKLVRMVLSGDHKIGDDRILRRQRLLYPQAVGLRTLGEHKGLLGCPHQSHGSSELLLSYVRLRTSSGTGENARRGLCSRSGMGHAVGRQRVGRTHRHPPHERDRHVPGIRQVGAVAPRPPSATQPVVQRCAVGIQAPSTVPPHP
;
A
#
# COMPACT_ATOMS: atom_id res chain seq x y z
N MET A 1 -1.69 21.63 26.15
CA MET A 1 -1.92 21.62 24.69
C MET A 1 -1.28 22.87 24.09
N GLY A 2 -1.15 22.98 22.76
CA GLY A 2 -0.55 24.15 22.09
C GLY A 2 0.96 24.07 21.84
N GLU A 3 1.73 23.55 22.80
CA GLU A 3 3.20 23.63 22.77
C GLU A 3 3.88 22.68 21.76
N VAL A 4 3.20 21.64 21.27
CA VAL A 4 3.82 20.59 20.45
C VAL A 4 4.17 21.13 19.05
N VAL A 5 5.44 21.49 18.85
CA VAL A 5 6.00 21.76 17.51
C VAL A 5 6.60 20.48 16.93
N VAL A 6 6.18 20.14 15.70
CA VAL A 6 6.66 19.04 14.86
C VAL A 6 7.03 19.57 13.47
N ARG A 7 7.81 18.82 12.69
CA ARG A 7 8.16 19.20 11.30
C ARG A 7 8.23 18.03 10.36
N PHE A 8 7.75 18.25 9.13
CA PHE A 8 7.98 17.39 7.97
C PHE A 8 9.07 18.05 7.09
N PRO A 9 10.29 17.48 7.02
CA PRO A 9 11.40 18.09 6.29
C PRO A 9 11.80 17.31 5.01
N PRO A 10 11.16 17.54 3.85
CA PRO A 10 11.57 16.94 2.57
C PRO A 10 12.78 17.65 1.93
N GLU A 11 13.69 16.88 1.30
CA GLU A 11 14.60 17.41 0.25
C GLU A 11 13.75 17.76 -1.00
N ALA A 12 13.94 18.94 -1.60
CA ALA A 12 13.27 19.39 -2.82
C ALA A 12 13.86 18.75 -4.09
N SER A 13 13.99 17.42 -4.07
CA SER A 13 14.72 16.68 -5.08
C SER A 13 13.85 15.75 -5.93
N GLY A 14 12.57 15.54 -5.59
CA GLY A 14 11.64 14.72 -6.39
C GLY A 14 10.23 14.58 -5.79
N TYR A 15 9.32 14.00 -6.58
CA TYR A 15 7.92 13.75 -6.20
C TYR A 15 7.75 12.99 -4.88
N LEU A 16 6.68 13.29 -4.14
CA LEU A 16 6.35 12.52 -2.94
C LEU A 16 5.79 11.14 -3.28
N HIS A 17 6.05 10.20 -2.38
CA HIS A 17 5.55 8.82 -2.43
C HIS A 17 4.94 8.42 -1.10
N VAL A 18 4.22 7.29 -1.03
CA VAL A 18 3.52 6.84 0.19
C VAL A 18 4.39 6.77 1.45
N GLY A 19 5.72 6.56 1.31
CA GLY A 19 6.66 6.66 2.44
C GLY A 19 6.82 8.09 3.01
N HIS A 20 6.73 9.11 2.16
CA HIS A 20 6.69 10.53 2.56
C HIS A 20 5.30 10.91 3.07
N ALA A 21 4.23 10.36 2.49
CA ALA A 21 2.88 10.52 3.02
C ALA A 21 2.78 10.01 4.47
N LYS A 22 3.42 8.87 4.82
CA LYS A 22 3.56 8.43 6.21
C LYS A 22 4.22 9.50 7.08
N ALA A 23 5.36 10.04 6.67
CA ALA A 23 6.08 11.05 7.45
C ALA A 23 5.24 12.32 7.65
N ALA A 24 4.65 12.86 6.57
CA ALA A 24 3.91 14.11 6.60
C ALA A 24 2.59 13.99 7.37
N LEU A 25 1.79 12.94 7.11
CA LEU A 25 0.51 12.71 7.80
C LEU A 25 0.70 12.28 9.27
N LEU A 26 1.80 11.62 9.63
CA LEU A 26 2.10 11.32 11.04
C LEU A 26 2.48 12.59 11.82
N ASN A 27 3.27 13.50 11.24
CA ASN A 27 3.53 14.81 11.86
C ASN A 27 2.22 15.62 11.98
N GLN A 28 1.40 15.69 10.93
CA GLN A 28 0.08 16.33 10.99
C GLN A 28 -0.82 15.70 12.07
N TYR A 29 -0.84 14.38 12.21
CA TYR A 29 -1.63 13.70 13.24
C TYR A 29 -1.24 14.18 14.65
N TYR A 30 0.05 14.26 14.97
CA TYR A 30 0.50 14.78 16.25
C TYR A 30 0.24 16.28 16.42
N GLN A 31 0.35 17.08 15.35
CA GLN A 31 -0.04 18.49 15.36
C GLN A 31 -1.53 18.66 15.74
N ARG A 32 -2.44 17.95 15.05
CA ARG A 32 -3.89 18.04 15.32
C ARG A 32 -4.26 17.47 16.68
N ALA A 33 -3.66 16.34 17.10
CA ALA A 33 -4.00 15.66 18.35
C ALA A 33 -3.55 16.38 19.64
N PHE A 34 -2.65 17.37 19.54
CA PHE A 34 -2.14 18.15 20.67
C PHE A 34 -2.34 19.67 20.52
N GLU A 35 -3.13 20.09 19.51
CA GLU A 35 -3.38 21.50 19.13
C GLU A 35 -2.08 22.28 18.86
N GLY A 36 -1.07 21.59 18.34
CA GLY A 36 0.29 22.10 18.17
C GLY A 36 0.54 22.79 16.82
N ARG A 37 1.82 22.86 16.43
CA ARG A 37 2.29 23.50 15.19
C ARG A 37 3.08 22.51 14.31
N LEU A 38 2.82 22.52 13.01
CA LEU A 38 3.52 21.76 11.97
C LEU A 38 4.34 22.71 11.10
N ILE A 39 5.65 22.50 11.05
CA ILE A 39 6.53 23.17 10.10
C ILE A 39 6.71 22.28 8.86
N LEU A 40 6.49 22.84 7.68
CA LEU A 40 6.99 22.30 6.43
C LEU A 40 8.33 22.95 6.15
N ARG A 41 9.43 22.18 6.22
CA ARG A 41 10.78 22.71 6.00
C ARG A 41 11.43 22.06 4.79
N PHE A 42 11.79 22.81 3.75
CA PHE A 42 12.62 22.25 2.70
C PHE A 42 14.07 22.10 3.19
N ASP A 43 14.61 20.88 3.14
CA ASP A 43 16.00 20.58 3.52
C ASP A 43 16.94 20.75 2.32
N ASP A 44 17.12 22.00 1.93
CA ASP A 44 17.87 22.46 0.78
C ASP A 44 19.40 22.54 1.04
N THR A 45 19.92 21.64 1.88
CA THR A 45 21.35 21.62 2.30
C THR A 45 22.35 21.16 1.22
N ASN A 46 21.90 20.90 -0.02
CA ASN A 46 22.78 20.37 -1.08
C ASN A 46 22.37 20.82 -2.51
N PRO A 47 23.05 21.83 -3.10
CA PRO A 47 22.63 22.44 -4.38
C PRO A 47 22.55 21.50 -5.60
N ASP A 48 23.25 20.34 -5.64
CA ASP A 48 23.10 19.38 -6.76
C ASP A 48 21.71 18.75 -6.90
N LYS A 49 20.96 18.69 -5.80
CA LYS A 49 19.73 17.89 -5.70
C LYS A 49 18.47 18.72 -5.89
N GLU A 50 18.52 19.96 -5.42
CA GLU A 50 17.35 20.82 -5.26
C GLU A 50 16.97 21.44 -6.61
N LYS A 51 15.67 21.44 -6.92
CA LYS A 51 15.13 22.14 -8.10
C LYS A 51 13.84 22.85 -7.74
N GLU A 52 13.68 24.07 -8.21
CA GLU A 52 12.49 24.90 -8.00
C GLU A 52 11.19 24.19 -8.46
N ASP A 53 11.27 23.39 -9.54
CA ASP A 53 10.16 22.56 -10.02
C ASP A 53 9.71 21.51 -8.99
N PHE A 54 10.66 20.94 -8.24
CA PHE A 54 10.34 19.96 -7.19
C PHE A 54 9.82 20.61 -5.91
N GLU A 55 10.23 21.84 -5.56
CA GLU A 55 9.59 22.62 -4.50
C GLU A 55 8.08 22.80 -4.79
N LYS A 56 7.75 23.24 -6.01
CA LYS A 56 6.36 23.42 -6.49
C LYS A 56 5.58 22.10 -6.46
N VAL A 57 6.16 21.03 -7.01
CA VAL A 57 5.56 19.68 -7.00
C VAL A 57 5.31 19.15 -5.59
N ILE A 58 6.22 19.41 -4.64
CA ILE A 58 6.05 18.97 -3.25
C ILE A 58 4.98 19.80 -2.53
N LEU A 59 4.90 21.12 -2.76
CA LEU A 59 3.81 21.95 -2.23
C LEU A 59 2.43 21.51 -2.77
N GLU A 60 2.36 21.14 -4.05
CA GLU A 60 1.18 20.52 -4.65
C GLU A 60 0.86 19.13 -4.05
N ASP A 61 1.85 18.27 -3.83
CA ASP A 61 1.66 16.95 -3.21
C ASP A 61 1.20 17.06 -1.74
N VAL A 62 1.74 18.03 -0.99
CA VAL A 62 1.30 18.37 0.38
C VAL A 62 -0.14 18.87 0.38
N LYS A 63 -0.52 19.72 -0.59
CA LYS A 63 -1.90 20.19 -0.77
C LYS A 63 -2.84 19.05 -1.17
N MET A 64 -2.42 18.12 -2.03
CA MET A 64 -3.18 16.93 -2.42
C MET A 64 -3.34 15.92 -1.29
N LEU A 65 -2.43 15.90 -0.31
CA LEU A 65 -2.59 15.16 0.95
C LEU A 65 -3.42 15.91 2.01
N GLU A 66 -4.02 17.06 1.66
CA GLU A 66 -4.76 17.94 2.57
C GLU A 66 -3.98 18.21 3.88
N ILE A 67 -2.70 18.55 3.73
CA ILE A 67 -1.81 18.87 4.83
C ILE A 67 -1.76 20.39 5.02
N HIS A 68 -2.07 20.82 6.23
CA HIS A 68 -2.02 22.20 6.70
C HIS A 68 -0.83 22.34 7.65
N TYR A 69 0.15 23.12 7.23
CA TYR A 69 1.32 23.52 8.03
C TYR A 69 1.13 24.97 8.51
N ASP A 70 1.68 25.27 9.68
CA ASP A 70 1.61 26.59 10.33
C ASP A 70 2.77 27.50 9.91
N ARG A 71 3.90 26.90 9.47
CA ARG A 71 5.07 27.61 8.92
C ARG A 71 5.63 26.85 7.72
N LEU A 72 6.03 27.60 6.70
CA LEU A 72 6.92 27.15 5.62
C LEU A 72 8.30 27.79 5.86
N THR A 73 9.36 26.99 5.86
CA THR A 73 10.75 27.45 6.01
C THR A 73 11.69 26.66 5.11
N PHE A 74 12.91 27.15 4.94
CA PHE A 74 13.98 26.49 4.18
C PHE A 74 15.24 26.44 5.06
N THR A 75 16.02 25.36 4.99
CA THR A 75 17.27 25.29 5.75
C THR A 75 18.27 26.37 5.30
N SER A 76 18.21 26.81 4.04
CA SER A 76 19.00 27.93 3.52
C SER A 76 18.68 29.30 4.11
N ASP A 77 17.48 29.48 4.68
CA ASP A 77 17.12 30.70 5.42
C ASP A 77 17.99 30.88 6.68
N TYR A 78 18.62 29.80 7.15
CA TYR A 78 19.49 29.76 8.33
C TYR A 78 21.00 29.62 8.01
N PHE A 79 21.43 29.71 6.75
CA PHE A 79 22.84 29.49 6.39
C PHE A 79 23.82 30.44 7.11
N ASP A 80 23.48 31.71 7.35
CA ASP A 80 24.32 32.64 8.13
C ASP A 80 24.53 32.17 9.59
N LEU A 81 23.47 31.69 10.24
CA LEU A 81 23.54 31.11 11.59
C LEU A 81 24.39 29.83 11.60
N LEU A 82 24.25 28.99 10.58
CA LEU A 82 25.01 27.74 10.47
C LEU A 82 26.51 27.99 10.22
N LEU A 83 26.87 29.04 9.48
CA LEU A 83 28.26 29.51 9.34
C LEU A 83 28.82 30.00 10.68
N GLN A 84 28.08 30.87 11.38
CA GLN A 84 28.47 31.36 12.71
C GLN A 84 28.69 30.21 13.70
N LYS A 85 27.80 29.21 13.69
CA LYS A 85 27.91 28.02 14.56
C LYS A 85 29.04 27.07 14.14
N CYS A 86 29.38 27.00 12.85
CA CYS A 86 30.57 26.29 12.39
C CYS A 86 31.84 26.95 12.95
N GLU A 87 31.97 28.27 12.83
CA GLU A 87 33.11 29.01 13.38
C GLU A 87 33.19 28.93 14.92
N GLU A 88 32.05 28.86 15.61
CA GLU A 88 32.02 28.65 17.06
C GLU A 88 32.69 27.32 17.45
N LEU A 89 32.45 26.23 16.70
CA LEU A 89 33.11 24.94 16.93
C LEU A 89 34.60 24.99 16.58
N LEU A 90 35.00 25.67 15.50
CA LEU A 90 36.41 25.86 15.14
C LEU A 90 37.16 26.64 16.23
N ARG A 91 36.58 27.75 16.72
CA ARG A 91 37.15 28.56 17.82
C ARG A 91 37.21 27.80 19.15
N LYS A 92 36.25 26.91 19.42
CA LYS A 92 36.26 25.99 20.57
C LYS A 92 37.21 24.78 20.41
N ASN A 93 37.90 24.65 19.26
CA ASN A 93 38.72 23.46 18.90
C ASN A 93 37.90 22.14 18.84
N LEU A 94 36.56 22.24 18.74
CA LEU A 94 35.61 21.12 18.62
C LEU A 94 35.31 20.74 17.15
N ALA A 95 35.93 21.43 16.21
CA ALA A 95 35.98 21.09 14.80
C ALA A 95 37.36 21.43 14.21
N TYR A 96 37.68 20.87 13.06
CA TYR A 96 38.89 21.17 12.27
C TYR A 96 38.59 21.11 10.77
N VAL A 97 39.47 21.68 9.96
CA VAL A 97 39.40 21.62 8.50
C VAL A 97 40.34 20.53 8.00
N ASP A 98 39.84 19.67 7.12
CA ASP A 98 40.53 18.47 6.62
C ASP A 98 40.49 18.45 5.08
N ASP A 99 41.66 18.41 4.45
CA ASP A 99 41.86 18.29 3.00
C ASP A 99 42.23 16.86 2.55
N THR A 100 42.10 15.87 3.45
CA THR A 100 42.30 14.45 3.14
C THR A 100 41.32 13.97 2.08
N GLU A 101 41.83 13.36 1.00
CA GLU A 101 41.04 12.80 -0.10
C GLU A 101 39.91 11.85 0.39
N PRO A 102 38.68 11.90 -0.16
CA PRO A 102 37.50 11.29 0.45
C PRO A 102 37.58 9.77 0.72
N GLU A 103 38.19 8.98 -0.17
CA GLU A 103 38.35 7.54 0.05
C GLU A 103 39.43 7.21 1.09
N LEU A 104 40.48 8.05 1.22
CA LEU A 104 41.46 7.92 2.29
C LEU A 104 40.85 8.32 3.64
N MET A 105 40.07 9.40 3.68
CA MET A 105 39.33 9.82 4.87
C MET A 105 38.34 8.75 5.34
N LYS A 106 37.66 8.07 4.40
CA LYS A 106 36.80 6.92 4.67
C LYS A 106 37.61 5.74 5.23
N LEU A 107 38.71 5.37 4.59
CA LEU A 107 39.60 4.30 5.06
C LEU A 107 40.13 4.57 6.48
N GLN A 108 40.56 5.80 6.76
CA GLN A 108 40.96 6.26 8.09
C GLN A 108 39.82 6.10 9.11
N ARG A 109 38.58 6.50 8.78
CA ARG A 109 37.41 6.32 9.66
C ARG A 109 37.04 4.85 9.90
N GLU A 110 37.23 3.98 8.91
CA GLU A 110 37.06 2.53 9.04
C GLU A 110 38.15 1.93 9.95
N GLN A 111 39.41 2.33 9.75
CA GLN A 111 40.60 1.91 10.52
C GLN A 111 40.82 2.67 11.85
N LYS A 112 39.93 3.61 12.20
CA LYS A 112 39.99 4.49 13.39
C LYS A 112 41.20 5.45 13.47
N GLN A 113 41.97 5.59 12.39
CA GLN A 113 43.15 6.46 12.35
C GLN A 113 42.76 7.94 12.29
N GLU A 114 43.46 8.80 13.04
CA GLU A 114 43.27 10.25 12.96
C GLU A 114 43.79 10.81 11.61
N SER A 115 43.12 11.85 11.09
CA SER A 115 43.69 12.64 9.99
C SER A 115 44.87 13.49 10.50
N ALA A 116 45.89 13.70 9.67
CA ALA A 116 46.99 14.61 9.98
C ALA A 116 46.50 16.03 10.32
N ASN A 117 45.39 16.46 9.72
CA ASN A 117 44.77 17.75 9.98
C ASN A 117 44.05 17.85 11.33
N ARG A 118 43.77 16.73 12.02
CA ARG A 118 42.96 16.71 13.25
C ARG A 118 43.54 17.63 14.32
N ASN A 119 44.87 17.73 14.38
CA ASN A 119 45.60 18.50 15.39
C ASN A 119 46.11 19.86 14.87
N ASN A 120 45.55 20.36 13.74
CA ASN A 120 45.72 21.74 13.28
C ASN A 120 45.32 22.74 14.39
N THR A 121 46.04 23.87 14.49
CA THR A 121 45.71 24.95 15.42
C THR A 121 44.41 25.67 15.04
N VAL A 122 43.82 26.44 15.96
CA VAL A 122 42.59 27.19 15.70
C VAL A 122 42.78 28.19 14.56
N GLU A 123 43.94 28.84 14.50
CA GLU A 123 44.32 29.83 13.48
C GLU A 123 44.45 29.17 12.10
N ARG A 124 45.12 28.01 12.03
CA ARG A 124 45.25 27.24 10.78
C ARG A 124 43.89 26.76 10.27
N ASN A 125 43.02 26.30 11.18
CA ASN A 125 41.66 25.89 10.84
C ASN A 125 40.80 27.07 10.36
N LEU A 126 40.89 28.24 11.00
CA LEU A 126 40.16 29.44 10.58
C LEU A 126 40.67 29.98 9.22
N SER A 127 41.98 29.92 8.96
CA SER A 127 42.57 30.23 7.65
C SER A 127 42.04 29.31 6.55
N LEU A 128 42.07 28.00 6.75
CA LEU A 128 41.52 27.03 5.79
C LEU A 128 39.99 27.18 5.62
N TRP A 129 39.28 27.60 6.67
CA TRP A 129 37.85 27.90 6.58
C TRP A 129 37.54 29.15 5.75
N GLN A 130 38.42 30.16 5.75
CA GLN A 130 38.30 31.32 4.86
C GLN A 130 38.56 30.92 3.39
N GLU A 131 39.57 30.09 3.12
CA GLU A 131 39.81 29.49 1.80
C GLU A 131 38.58 28.72 1.29
N MET A 132 37.93 27.93 2.17
CA MET A 132 36.67 27.27 1.87
C MET A 132 35.54 28.26 1.54
N GLN A 133 35.30 29.27 2.39
CA GLN A 133 34.24 30.26 2.17
C GLN A 133 34.40 31.02 0.85
N GLN A 134 35.65 31.34 0.46
CA GLN A 134 35.98 31.98 -0.81
C GLN A 134 35.88 31.02 -2.02
N GLY A 135 35.93 29.71 -1.80
CA GLY A 135 35.89 28.69 -2.85
C GLY A 135 37.20 28.55 -3.63
N THR A 136 38.35 28.78 -2.98
CA THR A 136 39.66 28.69 -3.64
C THR A 136 40.00 27.25 -4.06
N PRO A 137 41.03 27.03 -4.93
CA PRO A 137 41.47 25.68 -5.28
C PRO A 137 41.97 24.81 -4.11
N LEU A 138 42.30 25.44 -2.96
CA LEU A 138 42.56 24.74 -1.70
C LEU A 138 41.25 24.49 -0.94
N GLY A 139 40.42 25.53 -0.79
CA GLY A 139 39.10 25.44 -0.15
C GLY A 139 38.21 24.36 -0.75
N LEU A 140 38.23 24.18 -2.08
CA LEU A 140 37.46 23.16 -2.80
C LEU A 140 37.85 21.71 -2.50
N LYS A 141 39.05 21.47 -1.95
CA LYS A 141 39.47 20.15 -1.45
C LYS A 141 39.09 19.92 0.02
N CYS A 142 38.86 21.01 0.76
CA CYS A 142 38.67 20.98 2.19
C CYS A 142 37.21 20.66 2.58
N CYS A 143 37.06 20.01 3.73
CA CYS A 143 35.81 19.92 4.46
C CYS A 143 36.02 20.25 5.95
N VAL A 144 34.97 20.70 6.64
CA VAL A 144 35.02 20.85 8.10
C VAL A 144 34.53 19.54 8.73
N ARG A 145 35.27 19.00 9.70
CA ARG A 145 34.92 17.82 10.48
C ARG A 145 34.77 18.18 11.96
N ALA A 146 33.80 17.58 12.63
CA ALA A 146 33.73 17.63 14.09
C ALA A 146 34.93 16.89 14.71
N LYS A 147 35.41 17.37 15.86
CA LYS A 147 36.44 16.70 16.66
C LYS A 147 35.75 16.00 17.83
N ILE A 148 35.50 14.71 17.66
CA ILE A 148 34.76 13.86 18.59
C ILE A 148 35.69 12.72 19.03
N SER A 149 35.52 11.50 18.52
CA SER A 149 36.37 10.36 18.83
C SER A 149 36.44 9.38 17.66
N MET A 150 37.63 9.23 17.07
CA MET A 150 37.87 8.23 16.02
C MET A 150 37.81 6.79 16.57
N GLU A 151 38.02 6.61 17.88
CA GLU A 151 37.89 5.32 18.56
C GLU A 151 36.44 4.89 18.82
N ALA A 152 35.45 5.76 18.59
CA ALA A 152 34.05 5.48 18.88
C ALA A 152 33.55 4.17 18.24
N ALA A 153 32.82 3.37 19.02
CA ALA A 153 32.13 2.18 18.51
C ALA A 153 31.12 2.56 17.42
N ASN A 154 30.37 3.64 17.65
CA ASN A 154 29.48 4.28 16.68
C ASN A 154 30.29 4.99 15.58
N GLY A 155 30.18 4.52 14.34
CA GLY A 155 30.85 5.10 13.17
C GLY A 155 30.42 6.54 12.83
N CYS A 156 29.20 6.95 13.24
CA CYS A 156 28.73 8.33 13.05
C CYS A 156 29.51 9.33 13.93
N MET A 157 30.01 8.90 15.08
CA MET A 157 30.79 9.73 16.01
C MET A 157 32.29 9.83 15.66
N ARG A 158 32.76 9.12 14.63
CA ARG A 158 34.17 9.18 14.16
C ARG A 158 34.41 10.42 13.30
N ASP A 159 34.53 11.57 13.96
CA ASP A 159 34.80 12.89 13.38
C ASP A 159 34.03 13.16 12.07
N PRO A 160 32.69 13.25 12.12
CA PRO A 160 31.84 13.43 10.95
C PRO A 160 31.97 14.82 10.33
N THR A 161 31.77 14.89 9.01
CA THR A 161 31.78 16.14 8.23
C THR A 161 30.58 17.03 8.58
N LEU A 162 30.85 18.29 8.89
CA LEU A 162 29.87 19.33 9.20
C LEU A 162 29.62 20.29 8.04
N TYR A 163 30.66 20.61 7.27
CA TYR A 163 30.61 21.50 6.11
C TYR A 163 31.51 20.99 4.97
N ARG A 164 31.14 21.34 3.74
CA ARG A 164 31.77 20.90 2.49
C ARG A 164 31.83 22.07 1.52
N CYS A 165 32.97 22.29 0.87
CA CYS A 165 33.09 23.30 -0.18
C CYS A 165 32.55 22.74 -1.51
N LYS A 166 31.83 23.57 -2.28
CA LYS A 166 31.33 23.29 -3.63
C LYS A 166 31.20 24.59 -4.41
N ASP A 167 31.85 24.69 -5.57
CA ASP A 167 31.55 25.77 -6.53
C ASP A 167 30.22 25.46 -7.25
N MET A 168 29.13 25.81 -6.59
CA MET A 168 27.77 25.65 -7.10
C MET A 168 26.90 26.83 -6.71
N ILE A 169 25.93 27.13 -7.58
CA ILE A 169 24.87 28.09 -7.33
C ILE A 169 23.73 27.37 -6.61
N HIS A 170 23.25 27.93 -5.50
CA HIS A 170 22.10 27.41 -4.77
C HIS A 170 20.80 28.02 -5.31
N PRO A 171 19.71 27.26 -5.55
CA PRO A 171 18.49 27.78 -6.18
C PRO A 171 17.90 29.01 -5.51
N ARG A 172 17.92 29.07 -4.17
CA ARG A 172 17.34 30.19 -3.39
C ARG A 172 18.32 31.30 -3.00
N THR A 173 19.61 30.99 -2.89
CA THR A 173 20.62 31.93 -2.35
C THR A 173 21.73 32.29 -3.35
N GLY A 174 21.60 31.82 -4.59
CA GLY A 174 22.49 32.17 -5.70
C GLY A 174 23.93 31.71 -5.45
N SER A 175 24.88 32.57 -5.81
CA SER A 175 26.32 32.37 -5.61
C SER A 175 26.83 32.89 -4.26
N ARG A 176 25.95 33.29 -3.32
CA ARG A 176 26.32 33.90 -2.03
C ARG A 176 27.23 33.02 -1.16
N TYR A 177 27.16 31.69 -1.32
CA TYR A 177 27.90 30.74 -0.50
C TYR A 177 28.67 29.74 -1.37
N ARG A 178 29.92 29.44 -1.01
CA ARG A 178 30.72 28.34 -1.59
C ARG A 178 30.82 27.13 -0.68
N VAL A 179 30.33 27.25 0.56
CA VAL A 179 30.33 26.21 1.59
C VAL A 179 28.91 25.87 1.98
N TYR A 180 28.62 24.57 2.03
CA TYR A 180 27.28 24.05 2.32
C TYR A 180 27.34 23.10 3.52
N PRO A 181 26.41 23.21 4.49
CA PRO A 181 26.40 22.34 5.65
C PRO A 181 26.02 20.91 5.25
N THR A 182 26.32 19.94 6.11
CA THR A 182 25.74 18.59 6.04
C THR A 182 24.40 18.54 6.77
N TYR A 183 23.52 17.62 6.36
CA TYR A 183 22.24 17.37 7.03
C TYR A 183 22.41 17.17 8.53
N ASP A 184 23.41 16.39 8.93
CA ASP A 184 23.66 16.03 10.33
C ASP A 184 24.15 17.21 11.19
N PHE A 185 24.66 18.29 10.57
CA PHE A 185 24.98 19.54 11.25
C PHE A 185 23.80 20.53 11.25
N ALA A 186 23.15 20.71 10.10
CA ALA A 186 22.07 21.69 9.96
C ALA A 186 20.78 21.28 10.70
N CYS A 187 20.35 20.03 10.55
CA CYS A 187 19.10 19.52 11.10
C CYS A 187 18.94 19.74 12.62
N PRO A 188 19.91 19.41 13.50
CA PRO A 188 19.79 19.70 14.93
C PRO A 188 19.70 21.20 15.24
N ILE A 189 20.54 22.03 14.61
CA ILE A 189 20.58 23.48 14.89
C ILE A 189 19.26 24.13 14.48
N VAL A 190 18.75 23.80 13.29
CA VAL A 190 17.48 24.35 12.79
C VAL A 190 16.29 23.82 13.59
N ASP A 191 16.25 22.53 13.94
CA ASP A 191 15.23 21.98 14.84
C ASP A 191 15.25 22.68 16.23
N SER A 192 16.43 23.06 16.74
CA SER A 192 16.54 23.84 17.98
C SER A 192 15.91 25.23 17.85
N VAL A 193 16.28 26.01 16.82
CA VAL A 193 15.82 27.42 16.68
C VAL A 193 14.42 27.57 16.09
N GLU A 194 13.86 26.52 15.48
CA GLU A 194 12.46 26.48 15.04
C GLU A 194 11.48 26.04 16.13
N ASP A 195 11.92 25.98 17.38
CA ASP A 195 11.14 25.50 18.54
C ASP A 195 10.61 24.07 18.40
N VAL A 196 11.15 23.25 17.48
CA VAL A 196 10.75 21.84 17.32
C VAL A 196 10.83 21.14 18.68
N THR A 197 9.73 20.55 19.13
CA THR A 197 9.66 19.82 20.39
C THR A 197 9.85 18.32 20.17
N HIS A 198 9.31 17.81 19.06
CA HIS A 198 9.26 16.40 18.71
C HIS A 198 9.85 16.21 17.30
N ALA A 199 11.13 15.89 17.24
CA ALA A 199 11.86 15.59 16.00
C ALA A 199 11.52 14.17 15.53
N LEU A 200 10.36 14.01 14.87
CA LEU A 200 9.95 12.73 14.32
C LEU A 200 10.86 12.35 13.14
N ARG A 201 11.48 11.16 13.18
CA ARG A 201 12.37 10.66 12.11
C ARG A 201 12.29 9.14 11.93
N THR A 202 12.87 8.61 10.87
CA THR A 202 12.82 7.17 10.60
C THR A 202 13.98 6.42 11.26
N THR A 203 13.77 5.15 11.59
CA THR A 203 14.74 4.31 12.34
C THR A 203 16.09 4.08 11.63
N GLU A 204 16.26 4.37 10.34
CA GLU A 204 17.60 4.27 9.71
C GLU A 204 18.56 5.37 10.14
N TYR A 205 18.07 6.42 10.80
CA TYR A 205 18.92 7.49 11.32
C TYR A 205 19.46 7.19 12.73
N HIS A 206 19.04 6.10 13.39
CA HIS A 206 19.28 5.84 14.82
C HIS A 206 20.71 6.11 15.30
N ASP A 207 21.72 5.57 14.60
CA ASP A 207 23.14 5.73 14.93
C ASP A 207 23.61 7.21 14.93
N ARG A 208 22.81 8.12 14.36
CA ARG A 208 23.03 9.58 14.33
C ARG A 208 22.30 10.33 15.44
N ASP A 209 21.53 9.66 16.32
CA ASP A 209 20.89 10.29 17.49
C ASP A 209 21.98 10.93 18.38
N GLU A 210 23.06 10.18 18.62
CA GLU A 210 24.22 10.60 19.40
C GLU A 210 24.92 11.83 18.80
N GLN A 211 25.14 11.81 17.48
CA GLN A 211 25.74 12.93 16.73
C GLN A 211 24.85 14.18 16.78
N TYR A 212 23.54 14.02 16.62
CA TYR A 212 22.56 15.10 16.65
C TYR A 212 22.55 15.81 18.02
N PHE A 213 22.59 15.04 19.12
CA PHE A 213 22.70 15.63 20.46
C PHE A 213 24.08 16.24 20.74
N TRP A 214 25.17 15.65 20.24
CA TRP A 214 26.51 16.24 20.37
C TRP A 214 26.61 17.63 19.75
N VAL A 215 26.03 17.86 18.56
CA VAL A 215 26.01 19.20 17.93
C VAL A 215 25.29 20.21 18.83
N LEU A 216 24.20 19.80 19.49
CA LEU A 216 23.43 20.66 20.40
C LEU A 216 24.19 20.96 21.70
N ASP A 217 24.86 19.96 22.29
CA ASP A 217 25.70 20.15 23.48
C ASP A 217 26.89 21.07 23.20
N ALA A 218 27.64 20.82 22.11
CA ALA A 218 28.81 21.60 21.74
C ALA A 218 28.50 23.09 21.45
N LEU A 219 27.27 23.39 21.06
CA LEU A 219 26.75 24.73 20.73
C LEU A 219 25.85 25.34 21.82
N ASN A 220 25.65 24.63 22.94
CA ASN A 220 24.75 24.99 24.04
C ASN A 220 23.32 25.35 23.58
N LEU A 221 22.72 24.49 22.75
CA LEU A 221 21.41 24.66 22.12
C LEU A 221 20.31 23.80 22.77
N ARG A 222 19.05 24.20 22.58
CA ARG A 222 17.87 23.53 23.13
C ARG A 222 17.70 22.15 22.49
N LYS A 223 17.53 21.10 23.31
CA LYS A 223 17.35 19.73 22.82
C LYS A 223 15.87 19.44 22.50
N PRO A 224 15.50 19.13 21.24
CA PRO A 224 14.22 18.52 20.92
C PRO A 224 14.22 17.04 21.29
N HIS A 225 13.05 16.45 21.51
CA HIS A 225 12.94 15.01 21.68
C HIS A 225 12.88 14.31 20.32
N ILE A 226 13.86 13.44 20.03
CA ILE A 226 13.79 12.56 18.86
C ILE A 226 12.82 11.40 19.14
N TYR A 227 11.90 11.16 18.21
CA TYR A 227 11.04 9.97 18.24
C TYR A 227 11.08 9.25 16.90
N GLU A 228 11.54 8.00 16.94
CA GLU A 228 11.71 7.16 15.76
C GLU A 228 10.48 6.33 15.42
N TYR A 229 10.23 6.16 14.12
CA TYR A 229 9.23 5.23 13.59
C TYR A 229 9.80 4.48 12.36
N SER A 230 9.28 3.28 12.06
CA SER A 230 9.71 2.54 10.87
C SER A 230 9.13 3.17 9.59
N ARG A 231 9.91 3.16 8.50
CA ARG A 231 9.37 3.49 7.17
C ARG A 231 8.17 2.60 6.83
N LEU A 232 7.23 3.16 6.07
CA LEU A 232 6.30 2.34 5.29
C LEU A 232 7.11 1.63 4.20
N ASN A 233 7.02 0.30 4.15
CA ASN A 233 7.50 -0.50 3.03
C ASN A 233 6.32 -1.34 2.54
N LEU A 234 6.08 -1.36 1.23
CA LEU A 234 5.00 -2.12 0.61
C LEU A 234 5.58 -3.22 -0.27
N MET A 235 4.85 -4.34 -0.35
CA MET A 235 5.18 -5.44 -1.25
C MET A 235 4.94 -5.05 -2.72
N HIS A 236 5.53 -5.79 -3.65
CA HIS A 236 5.30 -5.61 -5.10
C HIS A 236 5.57 -4.20 -5.65
N THR A 237 6.46 -3.43 -5.00
CA THR A 237 6.82 -2.06 -5.40
C THR A 237 8.22 -1.66 -4.92
N VAL A 238 8.66 -0.45 -5.27
CA VAL A 238 9.90 0.17 -4.78
C VAL A 238 9.65 1.63 -4.42
N LEU A 239 10.19 2.08 -3.27
CA LEU A 239 10.13 3.49 -2.85
C LEU A 239 11.45 4.24 -3.10
N SER A 240 12.50 3.56 -3.60
CA SER A 240 13.75 4.25 -3.92
C SER A 240 13.53 5.19 -5.11
N LYS A 241 13.66 6.51 -4.87
CA LYS A 241 13.61 7.56 -5.89
C LYS A 241 14.39 7.21 -7.17
N ARG A 242 15.63 6.69 -7.04
CA ARG A 242 16.45 6.26 -8.20
C ARG A 242 15.78 5.17 -9.05
N LYS A 243 15.05 4.24 -8.42
CA LYS A 243 14.29 3.18 -9.10
C LYS A 243 12.97 3.70 -9.69
N LEU A 244 12.33 4.68 -9.05
CA LEU A 244 11.13 5.35 -9.55
C LEU A 244 11.40 6.23 -10.78
N THR A 245 12.46 7.04 -10.73
CA THR A 245 12.97 7.81 -11.88
C THR A 245 13.21 6.90 -13.08
N TRP A 246 13.89 5.76 -12.87
CA TRP A 246 14.15 4.79 -13.94
C TRP A 246 12.89 4.27 -14.64
N PHE A 247 11.76 4.06 -13.94
CA PHE A 247 10.52 3.63 -14.60
C PHE A 247 9.94 4.70 -15.54
N VAL A 248 10.05 5.98 -15.16
CA VAL A 248 9.57 7.11 -15.97
C VAL A 248 10.51 7.31 -17.16
N ASP A 249 11.81 7.39 -16.91
CA ASP A 249 12.84 7.61 -17.94
C ASP A 249 12.89 6.49 -19.01
N THR A 250 12.44 5.28 -18.67
CA THR A 250 12.36 4.14 -19.61
C THR A 250 10.97 3.88 -20.18
N GLY A 251 9.96 4.70 -19.85
CA GLY A 251 8.60 4.56 -20.38
C GLY A 251 7.86 3.30 -19.92
N VAL A 252 8.25 2.69 -18.80
CA VAL A 252 7.53 1.55 -18.18
C VAL A 252 6.20 2.02 -17.57
N VAL A 253 6.16 3.29 -17.15
CA VAL A 253 4.97 4.00 -16.66
C VAL A 253 4.71 5.25 -17.49
N ASP A 254 3.45 5.70 -17.51
CA ASP A 254 3.01 6.86 -18.29
C ASP A 254 3.63 8.18 -17.76
N GLY A 255 4.01 8.22 -16.48
CA GLY A 255 4.54 9.39 -15.79
C GLY A 255 4.67 9.21 -14.28
N TRP A 256 4.96 10.30 -13.56
CA TRP A 256 5.07 10.30 -12.10
C TRP A 256 3.71 10.17 -11.38
N ASP A 257 2.61 10.40 -12.08
CA ASP A 257 1.23 10.26 -11.61
C ASP A 257 0.53 8.99 -12.11
N ASP A 258 1.26 8.06 -12.74
CA ASP A 258 0.71 6.78 -13.21
C ASP A 258 0.04 6.00 -12.06
N PRO A 259 -1.21 5.50 -12.22
CA PRO A 259 -1.93 4.71 -11.22
C PRO A 259 -1.19 3.50 -10.64
N ARG A 260 -0.17 2.99 -11.33
CA ARG A 260 0.66 1.86 -10.90
C ARG A 260 1.81 2.30 -9.97
N MET A 261 2.17 3.58 -9.95
CA MET A 261 3.27 4.13 -9.17
C MET A 261 2.90 4.34 -7.69
N PRO A 262 3.83 4.11 -6.74
CA PRO A 262 3.61 4.38 -5.31
C PRO A 262 3.79 5.87 -4.94
N THR A 263 3.78 6.75 -5.92
CA THR A 263 3.80 8.22 -5.74
C THR A 263 2.50 8.70 -5.10
N VAL A 264 2.51 9.87 -4.47
CA VAL A 264 1.28 10.50 -3.94
C VAL A 264 0.29 10.71 -5.08
N ARG A 265 0.73 11.29 -6.21
CA ARG A 265 -0.10 11.51 -7.39
C ARG A 265 -0.65 10.19 -7.96
N GLY A 266 0.18 9.16 -8.10
CA GLY A 266 -0.23 7.85 -8.64
C GLY A 266 -1.31 7.17 -7.81
N VAL A 267 -1.14 7.06 -6.48
CA VAL A 267 -2.15 6.39 -5.65
C VAL A 267 -3.45 7.19 -5.57
N LEU A 268 -3.39 8.53 -5.48
CA LEU A 268 -4.57 9.39 -5.46
C LEU A 268 -5.31 9.37 -6.81
N ARG A 269 -4.59 9.39 -7.94
CA ARG A 269 -5.17 9.25 -9.30
C ARG A 269 -5.80 7.86 -9.51
N ARG A 270 -5.31 6.81 -8.82
CA ARG A 270 -5.96 5.49 -8.73
C ARG A 270 -7.17 5.45 -7.79
N GLY A 271 -7.61 6.58 -7.23
CA GLY A 271 -8.79 6.66 -6.36
C GLY A 271 -8.53 6.27 -4.90
N MET A 272 -7.27 6.32 -4.44
CA MET A 272 -6.99 6.35 -3.00
C MET A 272 -7.51 7.66 -2.40
N THR A 273 -8.24 7.59 -1.30
CA THR A 273 -8.69 8.79 -0.56
C THR A 273 -7.64 9.22 0.47
N VAL A 274 -7.48 10.53 0.66
CA VAL A 274 -6.58 11.10 1.67
C VAL A 274 -6.97 10.62 3.07
N GLU A 275 -8.28 10.52 3.34
CA GLU A 275 -8.80 10.06 4.62
C GLU A 275 -8.45 8.59 4.90
N ALA A 276 -8.48 7.71 3.89
CA ALA A 276 -8.00 6.34 4.06
C ALA A 276 -6.49 6.25 4.33
N LEU A 277 -5.68 7.11 3.69
CA LEU A 277 -4.26 7.23 3.98
C LEU A 277 -4.02 7.68 5.43
N ARG A 278 -4.73 8.71 5.90
CA ARG A 278 -4.69 9.17 7.30
C ARG A 278 -5.03 8.04 8.28
N GLN A 279 -6.15 7.35 8.07
CA GLN A 279 -6.60 6.26 8.93
C GLN A 279 -5.61 5.08 8.94
N PHE A 280 -5.06 4.70 7.79
CA PHE A 280 -4.03 3.66 7.71
C PHE A 280 -2.73 4.05 8.43
N ILE A 281 -2.27 5.29 8.27
CA ILE A 281 -1.04 5.80 8.90
C ILE A 281 -1.22 5.94 10.42
N ALA A 282 -2.37 6.43 10.89
CA ALA A 282 -2.71 6.47 12.31
C ALA A 282 -2.81 5.07 12.92
N ALA A 283 -3.42 4.10 12.20
CA ALA A 283 -3.52 2.71 12.64
C ALA A 283 -2.16 1.96 12.63
N GLN A 284 -1.22 2.35 11.78
CA GLN A 284 0.17 1.85 11.84
C GLN A 284 0.97 2.51 12.98
N GLY A 285 0.72 3.79 13.21
CA GLY A 285 1.35 4.60 14.25
C GLY A 285 2.88 4.74 14.13
N SER A 286 3.47 5.21 15.22
CA SER A 286 4.91 5.46 15.40
C SER A 286 5.71 4.20 15.81
N SER A 287 5.24 3.00 15.43
CA SER A 287 5.97 1.76 15.71
C SER A 287 7.36 1.75 15.06
N ARG A 288 8.40 1.37 15.81
CA ARG A 288 9.77 1.16 15.30
C ARG A 288 9.96 -0.17 14.56
N SER A 289 8.99 -1.08 14.61
CA SER A 289 9.09 -2.37 13.91
C SER A 289 9.01 -2.18 12.39
N VAL A 290 10.07 -2.57 11.68
CA VAL A 290 10.07 -2.63 10.21
C VAL A 290 9.19 -3.79 9.75
N VAL A 291 8.18 -3.50 8.93
CA VAL A 291 7.21 -4.48 8.43
C VAL A 291 7.01 -4.22 6.93
N MET A 292 7.05 -5.29 6.13
CA MET A 292 6.54 -5.28 4.76
C MET A 292 5.01 -5.38 4.81
N MET A 293 4.34 -4.36 4.29
CA MET A 293 2.87 -4.29 4.26
C MET A 293 2.35 -4.67 2.88
N ASP A 294 1.14 -5.21 2.86
CA ASP A 294 0.42 -5.57 1.63
C ASP A 294 -0.41 -4.37 1.14
N TRP A 295 -0.55 -4.22 -0.16
CA TRP A 295 -1.45 -3.24 -0.77
C TRP A 295 -2.92 -3.54 -0.43
N ASP A 296 -3.31 -4.81 -0.34
CA ASP A 296 -4.68 -5.21 0.01
C ASP A 296 -5.14 -4.57 1.33
N LYS A 297 -4.24 -4.44 2.30
CA LYS A 297 -4.53 -3.79 3.58
C LYS A 297 -4.82 -2.29 3.41
N LEU A 298 -4.09 -1.60 2.53
CA LEU A 298 -4.26 -0.18 2.26
C LEU A 298 -5.59 0.08 1.53
N TRP A 299 -5.89 -0.73 0.52
CA TRP A 299 -7.16 -0.70 -0.22
C TRP A 299 -8.36 -1.07 0.65
N ALA A 300 -8.20 -1.99 1.62
CA ALA A 300 -9.23 -2.29 2.63
C ALA A 300 -9.50 -1.16 3.63
N PHE A 301 -8.60 -0.17 3.80
CA PHE A 301 -8.93 1.10 4.45
C PHE A 301 -9.69 2.01 3.48
N ASN A 302 -9.28 2.11 2.21
CA ASN A 302 -9.97 2.91 1.21
C ASN A 302 -11.43 2.51 1.02
N LYS A 303 -11.72 1.20 0.95
CA LYS A 303 -13.08 0.68 0.87
C LYS A 303 -14.00 1.17 2.00
N LYS A 304 -13.49 1.34 3.22
CA LYS A 304 -14.30 1.80 4.38
C LYS A 304 -14.72 3.26 4.25
N VAL A 305 -13.92 4.08 3.58
CA VAL A 305 -14.23 5.48 3.29
C VAL A 305 -15.16 5.59 2.08
N VAL A 306 -14.93 4.77 1.05
CA VAL A 306 -15.65 4.84 -0.25
C VAL A 306 -17.01 4.14 -0.23
N ASP A 307 -17.15 2.94 0.33
CA ASP A 307 -18.40 2.14 0.29
C ASP A 307 -19.65 2.86 0.85
N PRO A 308 -19.59 3.68 1.92
CA PRO A 308 -20.78 4.35 2.44
C PRO A 308 -21.29 5.51 1.57
N VAL A 309 -20.46 6.06 0.68
CA VAL A 309 -20.70 7.33 -0.04
C VAL A 309 -20.68 7.22 -1.57
N ALA A 310 -20.10 6.16 -2.15
CA ALA A 310 -20.03 5.99 -3.59
C ALA A 310 -21.44 5.70 -4.18
N PRO A 311 -21.94 6.52 -5.12
CA PRO A 311 -23.18 6.23 -5.83
C PRO A 311 -23.01 4.99 -6.71
N ARG A 312 -24.09 4.20 -6.82
CA ARG A 312 -24.08 2.92 -7.53
C ARG A 312 -24.65 3.06 -8.93
N HIS A 313 -23.74 2.95 -9.90
CA HIS A 313 -24.01 2.98 -11.32
C HIS A 313 -24.02 1.58 -11.93
N VAL A 314 -24.48 1.45 -13.17
CA VAL A 314 -24.42 0.20 -13.94
C VAL A 314 -23.64 0.41 -15.24
N ALA A 315 -22.77 -0.53 -15.54
CA ALA A 315 -22.15 -0.68 -16.86
C ALA A 315 -22.06 -2.17 -17.21
N VAL A 316 -22.16 -2.49 -18.50
CA VAL A 316 -21.97 -3.83 -19.07
C VAL A 316 -20.83 -3.78 -20.10
N ALA A 317 -20.20 -4.92 -20.40
CA ALA A 317 -19.25 -5.01 -21.51
C ALA A 317 -19.90 -4.54 -22.85
N GLU A 318 -19.10 -3.95 -23.74
CA GLU A 318 -19.57 -3.57 -25.09
C GLU A 318 -20.12 -4.79 -25.86
N GLN A 319 -19.46 -5.94 -25.72
CA GLN A 319 -19.97 -7.26 -26.09
C GLN A 319 -20.97 -7.78 -25.03
N SER A 320 -22.12 -7.12 -24.94
CA SER A 320 -23.24 -7.50 -24.06
C SER A 320 -24.24 -8.40 -24.79
N VAL A 321 -25.00 -9.18 -24.01
CA VAL A 321 -26.04 -10.08 -24.52
C VAL A 321 -27.41 -9.40 -24.39
N PRO A 322 -28.19 -9.28 -25.48
CA PRO A 322 -29.55 -8.75 -25.41
C PRO A 322 -30.52 -9.74 -24.75
N VAL A 323 -31.39 -9.21 -23.90
CA VAL A 323 -32.47 -9.91 -23.20
C VAL A 323 -33.79 -9.29 -23.64
N THR A 324 -34.60 -10.03 -24.39
CA THR A 324 -35.95 -9.62 -24.80
C THR A 324 -36.94 -10.03 -23.70
N VAL A 325 -37.62 -9.06 -23.10
CA VAL A 325 -38.51 -9.26 -21.95
C VAL A 325 -39.97 -9.07 -22.35
N ARG A 326 -40.68 -10.18 -22.53
CA ARG A 326 -42.14 -10.18 -22.75
C ARG A 326 -42.85 -9.61 -21.52
N GLY A 327 -43.83 -8.73 -21.76
CA GLY A 327 -44.62 -8.05 -20.72
C GLY A 327 -44.00 -6.75 -20.18
N LEU A 328 -42.70 -6.50 -20.40
CA LEU A 328 -42.04 -5.29 -19.89
C LEU A 328 -42.26 -4.10 -20.84
N GLN A 329 -43.08 -3.14 -20.39
CA GLN A 329 -43.36 -1.90 -21.12
C GLN A 329 -42.19 -0.91 -21.01
N ALA A 330 -42.11 0.02 -21.96
CA ALA A 330 -41.16 1.13 -21.92
C ALA A 330 -41.58 2.21 -20.91
N GLY A 331 -40.62 2.80 -20.21
CA GLY A 331 -40.86 3.81 -19.18
C GLY A 331 -39.63 4.05 -18.31
N THR A 332 -39.82 4.61 -17.11
CA THR A 332 -38.76 4.79 -16.11
C THR A 332 -39.14 4.17 -14.76
N ILE A 333 -38.14 3.73 -14.00
CA ILE A 333 -38.28 3.26 -12.61
C ILE A 333 -37.36 4.07 -11.69
N ARG A 334 -37.73 4.22 -10.41
CA ARG A 334 -36.89 4.88 -9.41
C ARG A 334 -36.03 3.86 -8.65
N VAL A 335 -34.74 4.14 -8.56
CA VAL A 335 -33.73 3.29 -7.93
C VAL A 335 -32.87 4.14 -6.99
N ALA A 336 -32.66 3.67 -5.77
CA ALA A 336 -31.79 4.36 -4.80
C ALA A 336 -30.34 4.39 -5.28
N TRP A 337 -29.71 5.57 -5.25
CA TRP A 337 -28.28 5.73 -5.55
C TRP A 337 -27.39 4.84 -4.68
N HIS A 338 -27.80 4.61 -3.43
CA HIS A 338 -27.10 3.71 -2.54
C HIS A 338 -28.07 3.01 -1.56
N PRO A 339 -28.42 1.72 -1.77
CA PRO A 339 -29.30 0.92 -0.91
C PRO A 339 -28.92 0.75 0.59
N LYS A 340 -27.90 1.45 1.10
CA LYS A 340 -27.61 1.59 2.54
C LYS A 340 -27.46 3.05 3.00
N ASN A 341 -27.55 4.03 2.10
CA ASN A 341 -27.39 5.45 2.40
C ASN A 341 -28.45 6.26 1.65
N ALA A 342 -29.56 6.53 2.34
CA ALA A 342 -30.69 7.29 1.80
C ALA A 342 -30.38 8.79 1.59
N SER A 343 -29.28 9.34 2.13
CA SER A 343 -28.95 10.76 1.96
C SER A 343 -28.51 11.12 0.53
N LEU A 344 -28.17 10.12 -0.30
CA LEU A 344 -27.91 10.29 -1.72
C LEU A 344 -29.19 10.32 -2.56
N GLY A 345 -30.33 9.88 -1.99
CA GLY A 345 -31.63 9.82 -2.66
C GLY A 345 -31.71 8.77 -3.78
N ASP A 346 -32.72 8.96 -4.64
CA ASP A 346 -33.03 8.09 -5.77
C ASP A 346 -32.67 8.76 -7.11
N HIS A 347 -32.59 7.95 -8.16
CA HIS A 347 -32.54 8.39 -9.56
C HIS A 347 -33.54 7.58 -10.40
N GLU A 348 -33.83 8.08 -11.60
CA GLU A 348 -34.67 7.40 -12.57
C GLU A 348 -33.80 6.62 -13.58
N VAL A 349 -34.23 5.40 -13.90
CA VAL A 349 -33.57 4.45 -14.79
C VAL A 349 -34.57 4.03 -15.87
N ASP A 350 -34.14 4.09 -17.13
CA ASP A 350 -34.95 3.69 -18.28
C ASP A 350 -35.19 2.16 -18.30
N ILE A 351 -36.43 1.75 -18.57
CA ILE A 351 -36.83 0.36 -18.80
C ILE A 351 -37.49 0.20 -20.18
N GLY A 352 -37.48 -1.02 -20.70
CA GLY A 352 -38.18 -1.39 -21.92
C GLY A 352 -38.06 -2.89 -22.22
N PRO A 353 -38.70 -3.38 -23.31
CA PRO A 353 -38.75 -4.80 -23.66
C PRO A 353 -37.41 -5.39 -24.12
N GLU A 354 -36.35 -4.58 -24.21
CA GLU A 354 -35.00 -4.99 -24.58
C GLU A 354 -34.01 -4.45 -23.54
N LEU A 355 -33.33 -5.38 -22.86
CA LEU A 355 -32.27 -5.08 -21.90
C LEU A 355 -30.93 -5.66 -22.38
N LEU A 356 -29.81 -5.16 -21.88
CA LEU A 356 -28.46 -5.65 -22.14
C LEU A 356 -27.85 -6.15 -20.82
N VAL A 357 -27.25 -7.34 -20.82
CA VAL A 357 -26.52 -7.90 -19.66
C VAL A 357 -25.10 -8.33 -20.06
N ASP A 358 -24.21 -8.49 -19.08
CA ASP A 358 -22.89 -9.04 -19.36
C ASP A 358 -22.96 -10.51 -19.81
N HIS A 359 -22.10 -10.88 -20.75
CA HIS A 359 -22.00 -12.25 -21.26
C HIS A 359 -21.79 -13.32 -20.16
N VAL A 360 -21.02 -12.99 -19.10
CA VAL A 360 -20.79 -13.88 -17.96
C VAL A 360 -22.09 -14.16 -17.19
N ASP A 361 -22.96 -13.16 -17.05
CA ASP A 361 -24.28 -13.32 -16.40
C ASP A 361 -25.22 -14.16 -17.27
N ALA A 362 -25.31 -13.84 -18.57
CA ALA A 362 -26.13 -14.58 -19.54
C ALA A 362 -25.74 -16.06 -19.61
N ASN A 363 -24.43 -16.38 -19.54
CA ASN A 363 -23.96 -17.75 -19.57
C ASN A 363 -24.43 -18.58 -18.35
N CYS A 364 -24.61 -17.94 -17.21
CA CYS A 364 -25.13 -18.55 -15.98
C CYS A 364 -26.67 -18.61 -15.90
N MET A 365 -27.40 -18.01 -16.85
CA MET A 365 -28.87 -18.06 -16.87
C MET A 365 -29.36 -19.48 -17.22
N THR A 366 -30.30 -19.99 -16.43
CA THR A 366 -30.89 -21.32 -16.61
C THR A 366 -32.36 -21.17 -17.00
N VAL A 367 -32.77 -21.85 -18.08
CA VAL A 367 -34.16 -21.85 -18.56
C VAL A 367 -35.14 -22.31 -17.47
N GLY A 368 -36.30 -21.66 -17.40
CA GLY A 368 -37.35 -21.89 -16.41
C GLY A 368 -37.13 -21.19 -15.06
N SER A 369 -35.91 -20.75 -14.74
CA SER A 369 -35.55 -20.14 -13.45
C SER A 369 -35.85 -18.63 -13.37
N ASN A 370 -36.00 -18.12 -12.15
CA ASN A 370 -36.08 -16.68 -11.86
C ASN A 370 -34.68 -16.09 -11.65
N VAL A 371 -34.39 -15.01 -12.37
CA VAL A 371 -33.16 -14.22 -12.27
C VAL A 371 -33.54 -12.82 -11.77
N THR A 372 -32.84 -12.32 -10.74
CA THR A 372 -33.09 -10.98 -10.19
C THR A 372 -32.28 -9.94 -10.97
N PHE A 373 -32.99 -9.14 -11.77
CA PHE A 373 -32.46 -7.96 -12.43
C PHE A 373 -32.45 -6.82 -11.41
N ILE A 374 -31.26 -6.40 -10.98
CA ILE A 374 -31.13 -5.53 -9.79
C ILE A 374 -31.82 -4.18 -10.02
N GLY A 375 -32.67 -3.75 -9.09
CA GLY A 375 -33.51 -2.55 -9.20
C GLY A 375 -34.85 -2.77 -9.91
N LEU A 376 -34.94 -3.74 -10.83
CA LEU A 376 -36.16 -4.05 -11.59
C LEU A 376 -37.05 -5.10 -10.92
N GLY A 377 -36.50 -6.26 -10.55
CA GLY A 377 -37.24 -7.37 -9.95
C GLY A 377 -36.80 -8.75 -10.45
N ASN A 378 -37.65 -9.77 -10.27
CA ASN A 378 -37.42 -11.09 -10.85
C ASN A 378 -37.98 -11.16 -12.27
N LEU A 379 -37.18 -11.67 -13.21
CA LEU A 379 -37.60 -12.07 -14.56
C LEU A 379 -37.41 -13.58 -14.69
N ARG A 380 -38.37 -14.27 -15.31
CA ARG A 380 -38.29 -15.70 -15.58
C ARG A 380 -37.62 -15.93 -16.92
N ILE A 381 -36.58 -16.75 -16.97
CA ILE A 381 -35.89 -17.09 -18.22
C ILE A 381 -36.72 -18.12 -18.99
N VAL A 382 -37.09 -17.79 -20.22
CA VAL A 382 -37.89 -18.65 -21.13
C VAL A 382 -36.97 -19.41 -22.07
N GLU A 383 -35.97 -18.75 -22.65
CA GLU A 383 -35.02 -19.35 -23.59
C GLU A 383 -33.66 -18.66 -23.52
N VAL A 384 -32.57 -19.38 -23.81
CA VAL A 384 -31.22 -18.83 -23.93
C VAL A 384 -30.63 -19.35 -25.24
N HIS A 385 -30.66 -18.52 -26.28
CA HIS A 385 -30.10 -18.86 -27.58
C HIS A 385 -28.57 -18.81 -27.50
N ARG A 386 -27.91 -19.84 -28.03
CA ARG A 386 -26.45 -20.01 -28.01
C ARG A 386 -25.94 -20.30 -29.42
N ASP A 387 -24.72 -19.88 -29.72
CA ASP A 387 -24.07 -20.14 -31.01
C ASP A 387 -23.52 -21.58 -31.13
N ALA A 388 -22.84 -21.87 -32.24
CA ALA A 388 -22.19 -23.16 -32.51
C ALA A 388 -21.04 -23.51 -31.53
N HIS A 389 -20.62 -22.58 -30.68
CA HIS A 389 -19.60 -22.75 -29.64
C HIS A 389 -20.21 -22.77 -28.22
N GLY A 390 -21.54 -22.70 -28.10
CA GLY A 390 -22.26 -22.69 -26.82
C GLY A 390 -22.32 -21.31 -26.15
N VAL A 391 -21.86 -20.26 -26.82
CA VAL A 391 -21.79 -18.87 -26.34
C VAL A 391 -23.18 -18.24 -26.43
N PRO A 392 -23.79 -17.73 -25.33
CA PRO A 392 -25.10 -17.09 -25.38
C PRO A 392 -25.09 -15.82 -26.24
N VAL A 393 -25.97 -15.78 -27.24
CA VAL A 393 -26.13 -14.66 -28.19
C VAL A 393 -27.36 -13.81 -27.92
N SER A 394 -28.40 -14.38 -27.32
CA SER A 394 -29.59 -13.64 -26.86
C SER A 394 -30.39 -14.47 -25.84
N VAL A 395 -31.20 -13.79 -25.03
CA VAL A 395 -32.04 -14.40 -24.00
C VAL A 395 -33.48 -13.94 -24.17
N LEU A 396 -34.43 -14.86 -24.02
CA LEU A 396 -35.85 -14.56 -23.93
C LEU A 396 -36.31 -14.70 -22.48
N ALA A 397 -36.99 -13.69 -21.96
CA ALA A 397 -37.52 -13.66 -20.59
C ALA A 397 -38.96 -13.15 -20.53
N GLU A 398 -39.63 -13.46 -19.41
CA GLU A 398 -40.99 -13.00 -19.08
C GLU A 398 -40.99 -12.31 -17.71
N THR A 399 -41.81 -11.26 -17.57
CA THR A 399 -41.96 -10.52 -16.31
C THR A 399 -42.49 -11.40 -15.19
N ASN A 400 -41.76 -11.50 -14.07
CA ASN A 400 -42.19 -12.16 -12.84
C ASN A 400 -42.02 -11.22 -11.63
N LEU A 401 -42.41 -9.94 -11.81
CA LEU A 401 -42.12 -8.84 -10.89
C LEU A 401 -42.92 -8.92 -9.58
N GLU A 402 -43.97 -9.74 -9.55
CA GLU A 402 -44.73 -10.09 -8.35
C GLU A 402 -43.93 -10.99 -7.40
N ASP A 403 -43.03 -11.84 -7.93
CA ASP A 403 -42.12 -12.63 -7.11
C ASP A 403 -41.01 -11.76 -6.51
N ARG A 404 -41.19 -11.43 -5.23
CA ARG A 404 -40.22 -10.69 -4.42
C ARG A 404 -39.20 -11.59 -3.70
N ASN A 405 -39.14 -12.88 -4.04
CA ASN A 405 -38.15 -13.81 -3.50
C ASN A 405 -36.78 -13.64 -4.17
N TYR A 406 -36.02 -12.65 -3.70
CA TYR A 406 -34.64 -12.42 -4.14
C TYR A 406 -33.61 -13.29 -3.39
N LYS A 407 -34.00 -14.48 -2.92
CA LYS A 407 -33.10 -15.45 -2.25
C LYS A 407 -32.80 -16.60 -3.21
N ASN A 408 -31.55 -17.05 -3.23
CA ASN A 408 -31.06 -18.14 -4.07
C ASN A 408 -31.19 -17.91 -5.60
N THR A 409 -31.61 -16.73 -6.03
CA THR A 409 -31.64 -16.29 -7.43
C THR A 409 -30.25 -15.83 -7.89
N LEU A 410 -29.95 -16.05 -9.18
CA LEU A 410 -28.86 -15.34 -9.86
C LEU A 410 -29.20 -13.84 -9.87
N LYS A 411 -28.21 -12.96 -9.63
CA LYS A 411 -28.42 -11.51 -9.57
C LYS A 411 -27.56 -10.82 -10.62
N VAL A 412 -28.20 -10.09 -11.52
CA VAL A 412 -27.57 -9.55 -12.73
C VAL A 412 -27.68 -8.04 -12.80
N THR A 413 -26.69 -7.43 -13.42
CA THR A 413 -26.67 -6.01 -13.79
C THR A 413 -27.11 -5.84 -15.23
N TRP A 414 -27.91 -4.81 -15.51
CA TRP A 414 -28.57 -4.62 -16.80
C TRP A 414 -28.68 -3.14 -17.18
N LEU A 415 -28.80 -2.85 -18.47
CA LEU A 415 -29.15 -1.54 -19.03
C LEU A 415 -30.28 -1.70 -20.05
N CYS A 416 -31.12 -0.68 -20.30
CA CYS A 416 -32.06 -0.74 -21.44
C CYS A 416 -31.32 -0.45 -22.76
N SER A 417 -31.59 -1.23 -23.82
CA SER A 417 -30.93 -1.06 -25.13
C SER A 417 -31.20 0.30 -25.78
N LYS A 418 -32.35 0.91 -25.48
CA LYS A 418 -32.87 2.15 -26.10
C LYS A 418 -32.54 3.42 -25.30
N ALA A 419 -31.89 3.28 -24.15
CA ALA A 419 -31.42 4.40 -23.33
C ALA A 419 -30.22 5.10 -23.98
N GLN A 420 -29.94 6.36 -23.61
CA GLN A 420 -28.79 7.11 -24.18
C GLN A 420 -27.44 6.74 -23.51
N LEU A 421 -27.06 5.47 -23.66
CA LEU A 421 -25.90 4.84 -23.02
C LEU A 421 -24.59 5.60 -23.25
N VAL A 422 -23.64 5.40 -22.34
CA VAL A 422 -22.36 6.13 -22.30
C VAL A 422 -21.23 5.20 -22.72
N PRO A 423 -20.47 5.54 -23.77
CA PRO A 423 -19.21 4.86 -24.07
C PRO A 423 -18.22 5.09 -22.93
N CYS A 424 -17.84 4.01 -22.25
CA CYS A 424 -16.95 4.01 -21.10
C CYS A 424 -15.70 3.17 -21.40
N THR A 425 -14.55 3.64 -20.93
CA THR A 425 -13.29 2.88 -20.93
C THR A 425 -12.87 2.63 -19.49
N CYS A 426 -12.97 1.38 -19.05
CA CYS A 426 -12.47 0.95 -17.75
C CYS A 426 -11.01 0.47 -17.87
N PHE A 427 -10.12 1.03 -17.06
CA PHE A 427 -8.75 0.54 -16.91
C PHE A 427 -8.56 -0.26 -15.62
N PHE A 428 -7.93 -1.42 -15.76
CA PHE A 428 -7.51 -2.28 -14.67
C PHE A 428 -5.99 -2.31 -14.58
N PHE A 429 -5.45 -2.33 -13.36
CA PHE A 429 -4.03 -2.13 -13.09
C PHE A 429 -3.47 -3.21 -12.16
N ASP A 430 -2.29 -3.71 -12.49
CA ASP A 430 -1.52 -4.69 -11.72
C ASP A 430 -0.18 -4.10 -11.24
N HIS A 431 0.58 -4.84 -10.44
CA HIS A 431 1.81 -4.39 -9.80
C HIS A 431 3.00 -4.28 -10.78
N ILE A 432 3.73 -3.17 -10.71
CA ILE A 432 4.96 -2.95 -11.50
C ILE A 432 6.06 -3.98 -11.17
N ILE A 433 6.12 -4.50 -9.94
CA ILE A 433 7.10 -5.51 -9.53
C ILE A 433 6.40 -6.82 -9.16
N ARG A 434 6.69 -7.90 -9.90
CA ARG A 434 6.13 -9.24 -9.67
C ARG A 434 6.64 -9.92 -8.40
N LYS A 435 7.89 -9.63 -8.00
CA LYS A 435 8.52 -10.23 -6.81
C LYS A 435 8.06 -9.50 -5.55
N ALA A 436 7.32 -10.21 -4.70
CA ALA A 436 6.65 -9.64 -3.52
C ALA A 436 7.56 -8.81 -2.60
N VAL A 437 8.79 -9.26 -2.37
CA VAL A 437 9.83 -8.54 -1.62
C VAL A 437 11.15 -8.64 -2.36
N LEU A 438 11.76 -7.50 -2.67
CA LEU A 438 13.11 -7.42 -3.22
C LEU A 438 14.15 -7.42 -2.09
N THR A 439 15.24 -8.18 -2.26
CA THR A 439 16.41 -8.20 -1.38
C THR A 439 17.38 -7.06 -1.72
N ARG A 440 18.58 -7.07 -1.13
CA ARG A 440 19.64 -6.09 -1.46
C ARG A 440 20.31 -6.40 -2.80
N ASP A 441 20.42 -7.69 -3.12
CA ASP A 441 21.19 -8.23 -4.24
C ASP A 441 20.33 -8.41 -5.51
N ASP A 442 19.02 -8.21 -5.41
CA ASP A 442 18.08 -8.20 -6.53
C ASP A 442 18.24 -6.95 -7.41
N ASP A 443 18.64 -7.12 -8.68
CA ASP A 443 18.34 -6.10 -9.69
C ASP A 443 16.84 -6.09 -9.98
N PHE A 444 16.17 -5.05 -9.48
CA PHE A 444 14.74 -4.83 -9.64
C PHE A 444 14.27 -4.84 -11.10
N LYS A 445 15.15 -4.53 -12.07
CA LYS A 445 14.85 -4.58 -13.51
C LYS A 445 14.43 -5.98 -13.96
N GLN A 446 14.98 -7.03 -13.34
CA GLN A 446 14.64 -8.43 -13.62
C GLN A 446 13.27 -8.84 -13.08
N PHE A 447 12.67 -8.02 -12.22
CA PHE A 447 11.38 -8.28 -11.56
C PHE A 447 10.28 -7.31 -12.00
N VAL A 448 10.51 -6.53 -13.06
CA VAL A 448 9.49 -5.66 -13.66
C VAL A 448 8.45 -6.52 -14.38
N SER A 449 7.19 -6.35 -13.98
CA SER A 449 6.04 -7.01 -14.60
C SER A 449 5.77 -6.43 -15.98
N LYS A 450 5.54 -7.30 -16.96
CA LYS A 450 4.95 -6.92 -18.25
C LYS A 450 3.43 -6.81 -18.07
N ASN A 451 2.74 -6.19 -19.04
CA ASN A 451 1.26 -6.18 -19.13
C ASN A 451 0.54 -5.79 -17.82
N THR A 452 0.92 -4.65 -17.21
CA THR A 452 0.36 -4.18 -15.91
C THR A 452 -0.85 -3.24 -16.04
N LYS A 453 -1.38 -3.07 -17.25
CA LYS A 453 -2.47 -2.12 -17.57
C LYS A 453 -3.36 -2.73 -18.65
N LEU A 454 -4.63 -3.01 -18.33
CA LEU A 454 -5.64 -3.53 -19.25
C LEU A 454 -6.69 -2.45 -19.51
N LYS A 455 -7.11 -2.31 -20.78
CA LYS A 455 -8.23 -1.47 -21.22
C LYS A 455 -9.44 -2.35 -21.53
N VAL A 456 -10.62 -2.05 -20.98
CA VAL A 456 -11.89 -2.73 -21.29
C VAL A 456 -12.95 -1.70 -21.69
N PRO A 457 -13.51 -1.76 -22.92
CA PRO A 457 -14.64 -0.93 -23.30
C PRO A 457 -15.95 -1.46 -22.66
N MET A 458 -16.80 -0.54 -22.25
CA MET A 458 -18.09 -0.80 -21.61
C MET A 458 -19.14 0.21 -22.04
N LEU A 459 -20.41 -0.17 -21.95
CA LEU A 459 -21.55 0.73 -22.03
C LEU A 459 -22.02 1.02 -20.60
N GLY A 460 -22.05 2.29 -20.21
CA GLY A 460 -22.53 2.78 -18.91
C GLY A 460 -23.94 3.38 -18.98
N ASP A 461 -24.60 3.47 -17.82
CA ASP A 461 -25.91 4.14 -17.69
C ASP A 461 -25.87 5.62 -18.12
N PRO A 462 -26.98 6.20 -18.62
CA PRO A 462 -27.02 7.58 -19.11
C PRO A 462 -26.61 8.64 -18.08
N LEU A 463 -26.71 8.35 -16.78
CA LEU A 463 -26.36 9.29 -15.71
C LEU A 463 -24.85 9.40 -15.50
N MET A 464 -24.06 8.42 -15.96
CA MET A 464 -22.59 8.52 -16.02
C MET A 464 -22.09 9.74 -16.83
N ARG A 465 -22.90 10.32 -17.72
CA ARG A 465 -22.58 11.58 -18.44
C ARG A 465 -22.34 12.78 -17.50
N LYS A 466 -22.80 12.70 -16.24
CA LYS A 466 -22.69 13.76 -15.23
C LYS A 466 -21.45 13.65 -14.34
N LEU A 467 -20.64 12.60 -14.51
CA LEU A 467 -19.45 12.34 -13.68
C LEU A 467 -18.30 13.26 -14.06
N ARG A 468 -17.61 13.79 -13.04
CA ARG A 468 -16.49 14.74 -13.16
C ARG A 468 -15.19 14.07 -12.73
N LYS A 469 -14.04 14.62 -13.15
CA LYS A 469 -12.73 14.09 -12.78
C LYS A 469 -12.59 14.04 -11.25
N GLY A 470 -12.26 12.87 -10.71
CA GLY A 470 -12.14 12.62 -9.27
C GLY A 470 -13.42 12.09 -8.60
N ASP A 471 -14.58 12.10 -9.25
CA ASP A 471 -15.78 11.43 -8.69
C ASP A 471 -15.53 9.91 -8.61
N ILE A 472 -15.77 9.31 -7.44
CA ILE A 472 -15.61 7.87 -7.18
C ILE A 472 -16.99 7.21 -7.11
N ILE A 473 -17.21 6.21 -7.96
CA ILE A 473 -18.47 5.45 -8.09
C ILE A 473 -18.28 3.98 -7.73
N GLN A 474 -19.37 3.28 -7.49
CA GLN A 474 -19.41 1.81 -7.56
C GLN A 474 -20.15 1.40 -8.83
N ILE A 475 -19.47 0.70 -9.76
CA ILE A 475 -20.19 -0.06 -10.79
C ILE A 475 -20.70 -1.33 -10.12
N GLN A 476 -22.01 -1.52 -10.10
CA GLN A 476 -22.62 -2.63 -9.38
C GLN A 476 -22.03 -3.97 -9.84
N ARG A 477 -21.70 -4.82 -8.85
CA ARG A 477 -20.98 -6.11 -9.00
C ARG A 477 -19.54 -6.03 -9.58
N LYS A 478 -19.14 -4.97 -10.28
CA LYS A 478 -17.79 -4.81 -10.86
C LYS A 478 -16.80 -4.04 -9.98
N GLY A 479 -17.24 -3.45 -8.87
CA GLY A 479 -16.37 -2.80 -7.88
C GLY A 479 -16.35 -1.27 -7.98
N TYR A 480 -15.33 -0.64 -7.42
CA TYR A 480 -15.23 0.82 -7.34
C TYR A 480 -14.34 1.38 -8.45
N PHE A 481 -14.70 2.55 -8.96
CA PHE A 481 -14.01 3.21 -10.07
C PHE A 481 -13.92 4.72 -9.81
N VAL A 482 -12.80 5.35 -10.16
CA VAL A 482 -12.65 6.81 -10.16
C VAL A 482 -12.66 7.34 -11.59
N CYS A 483 -13.34 8.45 -11.83
CA CYS A 483 -13.31 9.15 -13.12
C CYS A 483 -11.97 9.87 -13.31
N ASP A 484 -11.14 9.42 -14.25
CA ASP A 484 -9.91 10.11 -14.65
C ASP A 484 -10.16 11.10 -15.79
N GLN A 485 -11.09 10.80 -16.71
CA GLN A 485 -11.54 11.73 -17.74
C GLN A 485 -13.06 11.66 -17.86
N PRO A 486 -13.80 12.77 -17.69
CA PRO A 486 -15.23 12.85 -17.96
C PRO A 486 -15.60 12.44 -19.37
N TYR A 487 -16.86 12.07 -19.59
CA TYR A 487 -17.42 11.98 -20.93
C TYR A 487 -17.47 13.39 -21.55
N ASP A 488 -16.88 13.56 -22.73
CA ASP A 488 -16.89 14.84 -23.45
C ASP A 488 -17.56 14.67 -24.82
N PRO A 489 -18.77 15.23 -25.02
CA PRO A 489 -19.45 15.17 -26.31
C PRO A 489 -18.84 16.11 -27.36
N ASP A 490 -18.16 17.20 -26.96
CA ASP A 490 -17.72 18.25 -27.88
C ASP A 490 -16.45 17.87 -28.65
N THR A 491 -15.68 16.87 -28.21
CA THR A 491 -14.56 16.34 -29.01
C THR A 491 -15.00 15.75 -30.35
N ILE A 492 -16.30 15.48 -30.55
CA ILE A 492 -16.85 15.08 -31.86
C ILE A 492 -16.50 16.11 -32.95
N ARG A 493 -16.41 17.40 -32.59
CA ARG A 493 -16.04 18.52 -33.47
C ARG A 493 -14.57 18.47 -33.94
N HIS A 494 -13.73 17.69 -33.27
CA HIS A 494 -12.28 17.65 -33.47
C HIS A 494 -11.74 16.27 -33.86
N VAL A 495 -12.40 15.19 -33.44
CA VAL A 495 -11.95 13.80 -33.59
C VAL A 495 -13.02 12.91 -34.24
N GLY A 496 -14.16 13.47 -34.66
CA GLY A 496 -15.28 12.74 -35.28
C GLY A 496 -16.09 11.86 -34.33
N GLN A 497 -15.68 11.74 -33.06
CA GLN A 497 -16.37 10.98 -32.02
C GLN A 497 -16.26 11.67 -30.64
N PRO A 498 -17.27 11.54 -29.77
CA PRO A 498 -17.17 11.90 -28.35
C PRO A 498 -16.03 11.17 -27.64
N ALA A 499 -15.40 11.80 -26.66
CA ALA A 499 -14.40 11.15 -25.83
C ALA A 499 -15.12 10.25 -24.81
N PRO A 500 -14.79 8.95 -24.72
CA PRO A 500 -15.41 8.05 -23.77
C PRO A 500 -15.06 8.43 -22.33
N LEU A 501 -15.97 8.18 -21.41
CA LEU A 501 -15.71 8.31 -19.98
C LEU A 501 -14.57 7.35 -19.57
N VAL A 502 -13.47 7.87 -19.03
CA VAL A 502 -12.35 7.04 -18.56
C VAL A 502 -12.45 6.80 -17.07
N LEU A 503 -12.56 5.52 -16.71
CA LEU A 503 -12.73 5.04 -15.35
C LEU A 503 -11.54 4.16 -14.94
N PHE A 504 -10.91 4.45 -13.81
CA PHE A 504 -9.80 3.68 -13.26
C PHE A 504 -10.30 2.80 -12.11
N PHE A 505 -10.03 1.49 -12.17
CA PHE A 505 -10.43 0.54 -11.13
C PHE A 505 -9.71 0.81 -9.80
N VAL A 506 -10.48 1.07 -8.76
CA VAL A 506 -10.04 1.30 -7.38
C VAL A 506 -10.16 -0.03 -6.63
N PRO A 507 -9.04 -0.69 -6.26
CA PRO A 507 -9.11 -1.95 -5.54
C PRO A 507 -9.76 -1.80 -4.17
N ASP A 508 -10.42 -2.86 -3.70
CA ASP A 508 -11.22 -2.86 -2.48
C ASP A 508 -10.54 -3.59 -1.30
N GLY A 509 -9.35 -4.16 -1.54
CA GLY A 509 -8.61 -4.98 -0.58
C GLY A 509 -9.04 -6.44 -0.51
N SER A 510 -9.86 -6.92 -1.46
CA SER A 510 -10.14 -8.34 -1.65
C SER A 510 -9.53 -8.88 -2.94
N GLN A 511 -9.18 -10.16 -2.93
CA GLN A 511 -8.63 -10.86 -4.09
C GLN A 511 -9.73 -11.52 -4.95
N SER A 512 -11.00 -11.17 -4.72
CA SER A 512 -12.15 -11.70 -5.46
C SER A 512 -12.31 -10.96 -6.79
N ILE A 513 -12.01 -11.66 -7.89
CA ILE A 513 -12.15 -11.16 -9.27
C ILE A 513 -13.36 -11.76 -10.01
N THR A 514 -14.10 -12.66 -9.36
CA THR A 514 -15.13 -13.54 -9.98
C THR A 514 -16.34 -12.81 -10.58
N THR A 515 -16.51 -11.52 -10.28
CA THR A 515 -17.59 -10.66 -10.81
C THR A 515 -17.09 -9.59 -11.78
N LEU A 516 -15.80 -9.60 -12.11
CA LEU A 516 -15.21 -8.79 -13.18
C LEU A 516 -15.41 -9.49 -14.55
N PRO A 517 -15.38 -8.76 -15.68
CA PRO A 517 -15.41 -9.36 -17.01
C PRO A 517 -14.28 -10.40 -17.19
N GLN A 518 -14.53 -11.47 -17.96
CA GLN A 518 -13.60 -12.60 -18.08
C GLN A 518 -12.17 -12.19 -18.44
N VAL A 519 -12.01 -11.29 -19.43
CA VAL A 519 -10.70 -10.72 -19.84
C VAL A 519 -9.91 -10.07 -18.69
N VAL A 520 -10.59 -9.55 -17.67
CA VAL A 520 -9.97 -8.97 -16.46
C VAL A 520 -9.55 -10.07 -15.48
N GLN A 521 -10.34 -11.15 -15.38
CA GLN A 521 -9.98 -12.31 -14.57
C GLN A 521 -8.75 -13.02 -15.16
N ASP A 522 -8.74 -13.22 -16.47
CA ASP A 522 -7.64 -13.84 -17.22
C ASP A 522 -6.35 -13.02 -17.09
N PHE A 523 -6.43 -11.69 -17.22
CA PHE A 523 -5.33 -10.75 -17.01
C PHE A 523 -4.68 -10.90 -15.61
N TYR A 524 -5.48 -10.85 -14.55
CA TYR A 524 -4.96 -11.02 -13.18
C TYR A 524 -4.46 -12.45 -12.91
N GLN A 525 -4.99 -13.47 -13.60
CA GLN A 525 -4.54 -14.85 -13.45
C GLN A 525 -3.23 -15.12 -14.21
N GLN A 526 -3.07 -14.56 -15.41
CA GLN A 526 -1.84 -14.66 -16.21
C GLN A 526 -0.67 -13.98 -15.49
N ASN A 527 -0.85 -12.77 -14.98
CA ASN A 527 0.19 -12.06 -14.24
C ASN A 527 0.65 -12.81 -12.97
N LYS A 528 -0.25 -13.56 -12.30
CA LYS A 528 0.10 -14.45 -11.18
C LYS A 528 0.96 -15.64 -11.64
N LEU A 529 0.65 -16.25 -12.79
CA LEU A 529 1.44 -17.34 -13.35
C LEU A 529 2.85 -16.87 -13.77
N ASP A 530 2.96 -15.71 -14.43
CA ASP A 530 4.23 -15.09 -14.83
C ASP A 530 5.10 -14.66 -13.64
N ALA A 531 4.48 -14.37 -12.48
CA ALA A 531 5.19 -14.13 -11.23
C ALA A 531 5.80 -15.43 -10.63
N HIS A 532 5.14 -16.58 -10.82
CA HIS A 532 5.61 -17.87 -10.33
C HIS A 532 6.64 -18.53 -11.26
N HIS A 533 6.46 -18.52 -12.57
CA HIS A 533 7.32 -19.26 -13.52
C HIS A 533 8.76 -18.73 -13.65
N GLN A 534 9.05 -17.50 -13.20
CA GLN A 534 10.41 -16.94 -13.26
C GLN A 534 11.09 -16.83 -11.88
N GLY A 535 10.58 -17.55 -10.88
CA GLY A 535 11.30 -17.78 -9.61
C GLY A 535 12.43 -18.81 -9.69
N SER A 536 12.57 -19.50 -10.83
CA SER A 536 13.57 -20.56 -11.06
C SER A 536 14.39 -20.29 -12.32
N ASN A 537 15.24 -19.26 -12.28
CA ASN A 537 16.33 -19.08 -13.24
C ASN A 537 17.38 -18.12 -12.67
N ASN A 538 18.63 -18.57 -12.56
CA ASN A 538 19.80 -17.69 -12.60
C ASN A 538 21.01 -18.47 -13.12
N SER A 539 21.96 -17.75 -13.72
CA SER A 539 23.21 -18.22 -14.31
C SER A 539 23.13 -19.47 -15.20
N ASN A 540 23.25 -19.27 -16.51
CA ASN A 540 24.24 -20.05 -17.23
C ASN A 540 24.94 -19.21 -18.32
N SER A 541 26.25 -19.07 -18.18
CA SER A 541 27.14 -18.61 -19.25
C SER A 541 27.27 -19.71 -20.30
N SER A 542 27.28 -19.36 -21.60
CA SER A 542 27.33 -20.33 -22.70
C SER A 542 28.50 -21.32 -22.59
N PRO A 543 28.25 -22.65 -22.45
CA PRO A 543 29.27 -23.64 -22.70
C PRO A 543 29.42 -23.86 -24.22
N VAL A 544 30.66 -23.93 -24.69
CA VAL A 544 30.99 -24.26 -26.09
C VAL A 544 30.60 -25.70 -26.38
N ARG A 545 30.07 -25.98 -27.58
CA ARG A 545 29.91 -27.36 -28.07
C ARG A 545 31.27 -28.01 -28.26
N GLN A 546 31.60 -29.02 -27.46
CA GLN A 546 32.50 -30.10 -27.84
C GLN A 546 31.76 -31.43 -27.72
N GLY A 547 31.98 -32.32 -28.69
CA GLY A 547 31.34 -33.63 -28.71
C GLY A 547 32.20 -34.69 -28.01
N GLY A 548 31.59 -35.46 -27.13
CA GLY A 548 32.18 -36.65 -26.51
C GLY A 548 31.06 -37.59 -26.10
N GLY A 549 31.10 -38.84 -26.57
CA GLY A 549 30.05 -39.82 -26.30
C GLY A 549 30.10 -40.32 -24.85
N SER A 550 28.96 -40.29 -24.17
CA SER A 550 28.74 -41.01 -22.91
C SER A 550 27.32 -41.57 -22.86
N VAL A 551 27.14 -42.71 -22.19
CA VAL A 551 25.89 -43.48 -22.20
C VAL A 551 24.79 -42.72 -21.47
N GLN A 552 23.62 -42.56 -22.11
CA GLN A 552 22.43 -42.02 -21.46
C GLN A 552 21.83 -43.04 -20.50
N VAL A 553 22.10 -42.85 -19.20
CA VAL A 553 21.44 -43.57 -18.10
C VAL A 553 19.98 -43.14 -18.05
N THR A 554 19.04 -44.09 -18.04
CA THR A 554 17.61 -43.74 -18.11
C THR A 554 17.03 -43.36 -16.75
N ALA A 555 15.87 -42.69 -16.75
CA ALA A 555 15.20 -42.30 -15.51
C ALA A 555 14.83 -43.52 -14.64
N GLU A 556 14.47 -44.66 -15.24
CA GLU A 556 14.21 -45.92 -14.51
C GLU A 556 15.44 -46.40 -13.72
N GLU A 557 16.64 -46.32 -14.32
CA GLU A 557 17.89 -46.75 -13.66
C GLU A 557 18.28 -45.85 -12.48
N ILE A 558 18.03 -44.55 -12.58
CA ILE A 558 18.18 -43.62 -11.45
C ILE A 558 17.11 -43.93 -10.38
N GLY A 559 15.88 -44.25 -10.81
CA GLY A 559 14.78 -44.65 -9.94
C GLY A 559 15.07 -45.91 -9.11
N ALA A 560 15.73 -46.91 -9.71
CA ALA A 560 16.22 -48.09 -9.01
C ALA A 560 17.29 -47.73 -7.96
N LYS A 561 18.30 -46.94 -8.34
CA LYS A 561 19.37 -46.49 -7.43
C LYS A 561 18.83 -45.70 -6.22
N ILE A 562 17.78 -44.89 -6.40
CA ILE A 562 17.07 -44.21 -5.30
C ILE A 562 16.40 -45.20 -4.34
N LYS A 563 15.82 -46.29 -4.87
CA LYS A 563 15.19 -47.35 -4.07
C LYS A 563 16.23 -48.06 -3.21
N ASP A 564 17.38 -48.40 -3.78
CA ASP A 564 18.44 -49.17 -3.11
C ASP A 564 19.19 -48.34 -2.07
N VAL A 565 19.62 -47.11 -2.40
CA VAL A 565 20.21 -46.18 -1.42
C VAL A 565 19.17 -45.81 -0.34
N GLY A 566 17.90 -45.69 -0.71
CA GLY A 566 16.78 -45.47 0.22
C GLY A 566 16.56 -46.62 1.20
N ASN A 567 16.78 -47.86 0.76
CA ASN A 567 16.77 -49.04 1.61
C ASN A 567 18.03 -49.09 2.50
N HIS A 568 19.22 -48.84 1.95
CA HIS A 568 20.48 -48.79 2.70
C HIS A 568 20.46 -47.74 3.82
N VAL A 569 19.93 -46.54 3.57
CA VAL A 569 19.70 -45.50 4.60
C VAL A 569 18.74 -45.97 5.70
N ARG A 570 17.75 -46.81 5.38
CA ARG A 570 16.83 -47.38 6.36
C ARG A 570 17.52 -48.45 7.22
N ASP A 571 18.39 -49.24 6.60
CA ASP A 571 19.18 -50.30 7.24
C ASP A 571 20.27 -49.76 8.17
N LEU A 572 20.99 -48.72 7.75
CA LEU A 572 21.94 -48.01 8.63
C LEU A 572 21.25 -47.41 9.86
N LYS A 573 20.01 -46.92 9.69
CA LYS A 573 19.20 -46.37 10.79
C LYS A 573 18.63 -47.45 11.72
N SER A 574 18.24 -48.62 11.21
CA SER A 574 17.78 -49.75 12.04
C SER A 574 18.93 -50.38 12.83
N LYS A 575 20.11 -50.52 12.20
CA LYS A 575 21.36 -51.03 12.80
C LYS A 575 22.08 -50.02 13.71
N LYS A 576 21.54 -48.80 13.89
CA LYS A 576 22.12 -47.70 14.68
C LYS A 576 23.58 -47.39 14.31
N ALA A 577 23.88 -47.34 13.01
CA ALA A 577 25.16 -46.85 12.51
C ALA A 577 25.45 -45.42 12.99
N ASP A 578 26.71 -44.99 12.90
CA ASP A 578 27.08 -43.65 13.31
C ASP A 578 26.41 -42.56 12.46
N LYS A 579 26.32 -41.36 13.03
CA LYS A 579 25.60 -40.25 12.41
C LYS A 579 26.26 -39.75 11.11
N ALA A 580 27.58 -39.81 10.97
CA ALA A 580 28.27 -39.33 9.78
C ALA A 580 28.03 -40.27 8.59
N THR A 581 28.11 -41.59 8.80
CA THR A 581 27.76 -42.60 7.78
C THR A 581 26.30 -42.49 7.35
N ILE A 582 25.38 -42.28 8.29
CA ILE A 582 23.95 -42.06 7.99
C ILE A 582 23.73 -40.77 7.20
N ASP A 583 24.32 -39.65 7.61
CA ASP A 583 24.12 -38.35 6.95
C ASP A 583 24.77 -38.30 5.56
N ALA A 584 25.88 -39.03 5.33
CA ALA A 584 26.49 -39.22 4.02
C ALA A 584 25.58 -40.00 3.06
N ALA A 585 25.04 -41.14 3.49
CA ALA A 585 24.10 -41.94 2.68
C ALA A 585 22.78 -41.20 2.40
N VAL A 586 22.29 -40.39 3.36
CA VAL A 586 21.15 -39.49 3.15
C VAL A 586 21.47 -38.41 2.11
N SER A 587 22.69 -37.87 2.11
CA SER A 587 23.11 -36.85 1.14
C SER A 587 23.19 -37.43 -0.29
N GLN A 588 23.68 -38.65 -0.46
CA GLN A 588 23.64 -39.36 -1.75
C GLN A 588 22.20 -39.62 -2.22
N LEU A 589 21.31 -40.03 -1.31
CA LEU A 589 19.88 -40.24 -1.62
C LEU A 589 19.18 -38.96 -2.09
N LEU A 590 19.53 -37.82 -1.51
CA LEU A 590 18.99 -36.51 -1.92
C LEU A 590 19.54 -36.09 -3.29
N LYS A 591 20.83 -36.32 -3.58
CA LYS A 591 21.45 -36.03 -4.88
C LYS A 591 20.80 -36.84 -6.01
N LEU A 592 20.67 -38.16 -5.84
CA LEU A 592 20.00 -39.04 -6.82
C LEU A 592 18.55 -38.62 -7.08
N LYS A 593 17.82 -38.16 -6.04
CA LYS A 593 16.45 -37.65 -6.20
C LYS A 593 16.36 -36.33 -6.95
N ALA A 594 17.37 -35.47 -6.84
CA ALA A 594 17.45 -34.27 -7.68
C ALA A 594 17.72 -34.66 -9.14
N GLU A 595 18.67 -35.57 -9.38
CA GLU A 595 19.01 -36.09 -10.72
C GLU A 595 17.81 -36.77 -11.40
N TYR A 596 17.01 -37.56 -10.67
CA TYR A 596 15.76 -38.12 -11.21
C TYR A 596 14.72 -37.03 -11.53
N LYS A 597 14.62 -35.97 -10.72
CA LYS A 597 13.70 -34.85 -10.97
C LYS A 597 14.10 -34.06 -12.21
N GLU A 598 15.39 -33.88 -12.43
CA GLU A 598 15.96 -33.25 -13.61
C GLU A 598 15.77 -34.11 -14.87
N ALA A 599 16.02 -35.43 -14.78
CA ALA A 599 15.90 -36.36 -15.90
C ALA A 599 14.44 -36.70 -16.29
N SER A 600 13.50 -36.74 -15.34
CA SER A 600 12.10 -37.13 -15.60
C SER A 600 11.10 -35.96 -15.59
N GLY A 601 11.52 -34.77 -15.14
CA GLY A 601 10.62 -33.65 -14.85
C GLY A 601 9.70 -33.85 -13.63
N THR A 602 9.78 -34.99 -12.92
CA THR A 602 8.86 -35.35 -11.82
C THR A 602 9.59 -35.74 -10.54
N GLU A 603 9.00 -35.46 -9.38
CA GLU A 603 9.59 -35.90 -8.11
C GLU A 603 9.42 -37.40 -7.89
N TRP A 604 10.52 -38.10 -7.63
CA TRP A 604 10.52 -39.53 -7.36
C TRP A 604 9.64 -39.88 -6.14
N LYS A 605 8.55 -40.60 -6.40
CA LYS A 605 7.66 -41.17 -5.38
C LYS A 605 8.00 -42.65 -5.20
N PRO A 606 8.16 -43.15 -3.97
CA PRO A 606 8.30 -44.58 -3.75
C PRO A 606 6.99 -45.28 -4.10
N GLU A 607 7.03 -46.22 -5.04
CA GLU A 607 5.88 -47.06 -5.37
C GLU A 607 5.49 -47.94 -4.18
N THR A 608 4.30 -47.70 -3.62
CA THR A 608 3.56 -48.71 -2.88
C THR A 608 2.94 -49.67 -3.89
N ALA A 609 3.28 -50.96 -3.80
CA ALA A 609 2.62 -52.00 -4.59
C ALA A 609 1.09 -52.00 -4.31
N ALA A 610 0.22 -52.24 -5.28
CA ALA A 610 0.46 -52.60 -6.68
C ALA A 610 -0.59 -52.02 -7.64
N SER A 611 -0.17 -51.73 -8.88
CA SER A 611 -0.70 -52.43 -10.05
C SER A 611 0.25 -52.26 -11.23
N ALA A 612 0.71 -53.37 -11.81
CA ALA A 612 1.59 -53.36 -12.97
C ALA A 612 1.40 -54.63 -13.83
N SER A 613 0.39 -54.61 -14.70
CA SER A 613 0.33 -55.51 -15.86
C SER A 613 -0.39 -54.83 -17.03
N LYS A 614 0.39 -54.29 -17.97
CA LYS A 614 -0.13 -54.01 -19.33
C LYS A 614 -0.36 -55.33 -20.05
N LEU A 615 -1.48 -55.43 -20.76
CA LEU A 615 -1.48 -55.79 -22.19
C LEU A 615 -2.85 -55.50 -22.80
N GLU A 616 -2.87 -54.86 -23.97
CA GLU A 616 -4.00 -55.01 -24.89
C GLU A 616 -3.68 -56.07 -25.94
N LYS A 617 -4.67 -56.89 -26.29
CA LYS A 617 -4.92 -57.28 -27.68
C LYS A 617 -6.35 -57.77 -27.86
N ASN A 618 -7.04 -57.20 -28.85
CA ASN A 618 -8.46 -57.44 -29.14
C ASN A 618 -8.80 -58.91 -29.46
N LYS A 619 -9.99 -59.35 -29.03
CA LYS A 619 -10.86 -60.28 -29.76
C LYS A 619 -12.24 -60.42 -29.10
N GLY A 620 -13.24 -60.78 -29.92
CA GLY A 620 -14.46 -61.45 -29.45
C GLY A 620 -15.67 -60.54 -29.19
N ALA A 621 -16.65 -60.58 -30.08
CA ALA A 621 -17.95 -59.94 -29.90
C ALA A 621 -18.99 -60.92 -29.29
N ALA A 622 -20.13 -60.35 -28.90
CA ALA A 622 -21.47 -60.95 -28.93
C ALA A 622 -21.91 -61.98 -27.84
N ALA A 623 -22.78 -61.46 -26.96
CA ALA A 623 -24.20 -61.86 -26.85
C ALA A 623 -24.66 -62.96 -25.86
N LYS A 624 -25.93 -62.75 -25.41
CA LYS A 624 -26.88 -63.66 -24.74
C LYS A 624 -26.57 -64.05 -23.27
N GLU A 625 -27.47 -63.70 -22.35
CA GLU A 625 -28.55 -64.54 -21.74
C GLU A 625 -27.99 -65.61 -20.78
N GLY A 626 -28.53 -65.83 -19.57
CA GLY A 626 -29.67 -65.22 -18.88
C GLY A 626 -30.22 -66.22 -17.84
N GLY A 627 -30.80 -65.75 -16.72
CA GLY A 627 -31.43 -66.63 -15.72
C GLY A 627 -31.35 -66.12 -14.27
N ASP A 628 -32.51 -66.00 -13.63
CA ASP A 628 -32.67 -65.57 -12.23
C ASP A 628 -32.30 -66.66 -11.20
N ALA A 629 -31.72 -66.22 -10.07
CA ALA A 629 -31.84 -66.93 -8.78
C ALA A 629 -31.76 -65.94 -7.60
N LYS A 630 -32.82 -65.89 -6.77
CA LYS A 630 -32.99 -64.95 -5.65
C LYS A 630 -31.90 -65.03 -4.56
N VAL A 631 -31.33 -63.88 -4.23
CA VAL A 631 -31.28 -63.24 -2.89
C VAL A 631 -31.44 -64.18 -1.68
N PRO A 632 -30.42 -64.25 -0.80
CA PRO A 632 -30.58 -63.63 0.53
C PRO A 632 -29.91 -62.25 0.68
N ASN A 633 -30.42 -61.45 1.62
CA ASN A 633 -30.01 -60.06 1.87
C ASN A 633 -28.59 -59.92 2.46
N GLY A 634 -27.92 -58.80 2.15
CA GLY A 634 -26.60 -58.47 2.73
C GLY A 634 -26.08 -57.04 2.51
N SER A 635 -26.86 -56.12 1.94
CA SER A 635 -26.43 -54.74 1.69
C SER A 635 -26.34 -53.90 2.98
N THR A 636 -25.14 -53.78 3.57
CA THR A 636 -24.90 -52.91 4.74
C THR A 636 -25.22 -51.46 4.36
N SER A 637 -26.21 -50.85 5.01
CA SER A 637 -26.63 -49.49 4.70
C SER A 637 -25.60 -48.43 5.15
N LEU A 638 -25.62 -47.26 4.51
CA LEU A 638 -24.83 -46.10 4.95
C LEU A 638 -25.16 -45.67 6.40
N GLN A 639 -26.38 -45.93 6.88
CA GLN A 639 -26.77 -45.68 8.27
C GLN A 639 -26.11 -46.67 9.24
N GLU A 640 -26.07 -47.97 8.92
CA GLU A 640 -25.32 -48.95 9.72
C GLU A 640 -23.82 -48.63 9.77
N LEU A 641 -23.25 -48.19 8.65
CA LEU A 641 -21.84 -47.80 8.59
C LEU A 641 -21.58 -46.53 9.43
N SER A 642 -22.50 -45.56 9.39
CA SER A 642 -22.49 -44.37 10.27
C SER A 642 -22.59 -44.75 11.76
N ALA A 643 -23.44 -45.71 12.11
CA ALA A 643 -23.56 -46.24 13.47
C ALA A 643 -22.27 -46.95 13.93
N LYS A 644 -21.67 -47.79 13.09
CA LYS A 644 -20.40 -48.50 13.37
C LYS A 644 -19.23 -47.52 13.56
N ILE A 645 -19.16 -46.43 12.79
CA ILE A 645 -18.20 -45.33 12.99
C ILE A 645 -18.43 -44.63 14.32
N THR A 646 -19.69 -44.40 14.70
CA THR A 646 -20.06 -43.76 15.96
C THR A 646 -19.66 -44.61 17.16
N ASP A 647 -20.02 -45.90 17.18
CA ASP A 647 -19.70 -46.82 18.27
C ASP A 647 -18.19 -47.04 18.42
N THR A 648 -17.49 -47.35 17.32
CA THR A 648 -16.02 -47.48 17.34
C THR A 648 -15.37 -46.19 17.83
N GLY A 649 -15.91 -45.03 17.43
CA GLY A 649 -15.48 -43.72 17.91
C GLY A 649 -15.75 -43.47 19.40
N ASN A 650 -16.80 -44.07 19.98
CA ASN A 650 -17.09 -44.04 21.42
C ASN A 650 -16.14 -44.99 22.16
N ARG A 651 -15.92 -46.22 21.64
CA ARG A 651 -15.03 -47.24 22.20
C ARG A 651 -13.57 -46.75 22.31
N VAL A 652 -13.08 -46.01 21.30
CA VAL A 652 -11.77 -45.31 21.36
C VAL A 652 -11.72 -44.26 22.47
N ARG A 653 -12.82 -43.55 22.75
CA ARG A 653 -12.90 -42.56 23.85
C ARG A 653 -12.91 -43.26 25.21
N GLU A 654 -13.66 -44.35 25.36
CA GLU A 654 -13.64 -45.17 26.58
C GLU A 654 -12.28 -45.77 26.89
N LEU A 655 -11.61 -46.38 25.91
CA LEU A 655 -10.27 -46.97 26.10
C LEU A 655 -9.25 -45.90 26.54
N LYS A 656 -9.34 -44.68 25.99
CA LYS A 656 -8.52 -43.54 26.42
C LYS A 656 -8.86 -43.04 27.82
N ALA A 657 -10.15 -42.96 28.18
CA ALA A 657 -10.58 -42.58 29.52
C ALA A 657 -10.18 -43.61 30.60
N LYS A 658 -10.26 -44.90 30.27
CA LYS A 658 -9.85 -46.03 31.11
C LYS A 658 -8.33 -46.27 31.14
N LYS A 659 -7.54 -45.43 30.45
CA LYS A 659 -6.07 -45.54 30.29
C LYS A 659 -5.63 -46.95 29.84
N ALA A 660 -6.39 -47.56 28.92
CA ALA A 660 -6.10 -48.88 28.38
C ALA A 660 -4.77 -48.92 27.62
N GLU A 661 -4.25 -50.14 27.42
CA GLU A 661 -2.96 -50.34 26.74
C GLU A 661 -2.91 -49.71 25.35
N LYS A 662 -1.74 -49.15 25.01
CA LYS A 662 -1.61 -48.28 23.83
C LYS A 662 -1.92 -49.03 22.53
N SER A 663 -1.51 -50.30 22.45
CA SER A 663 -1.80 -51.19 21.31
C SER A 663 -3.30 -51.37 21.06
N ALA A 664 -4.11 -51.52 22.11
CA ALA A 664 -5.56 -51.65 22.01
C ALA A 664 -6.23 -50.34 21.55
N ILE A 665 -5.73 -49.19 22.03
CA ILE A 665 -6.18 -47.87 21.58
C ILE A 665 -5.84 -47.66 20.10
N ASP A 666 -4.59 -47.91 19.69
CA ASP A 666 -4.13 -47.67 18.33
C ASP A 666 -4.84 -48.61 17.32
N ALA A 667 -5.15 -49.86 17.70
CA ALA A 667 -5.95 -50.79 16.89
C ALA A 667 -7.39 -50.30 16.66
N ASN A 668 -8.07 -49.82 17.71
CA ASN A 668 -9.44 -49.28 17.57
C ASN A 668 -9.44 -47.94 16.79
N VAL A 669 -8.36 -47.17 16.84
CA VAL A 669 -8.18 -45.97 16.00
C VAL A 669 -7.98 -46.34 14.53
N ALA A 670 -7.25 -47.42 14.22
CA ALA A 670 -7.07 -47.90 12.85
C ALA A 670 -8.41 -48.33 12.21
N GLU A 671 -9.24 -49.10 12.93
CA GLU A 671 -10.55 -49.51 12.44
C GLU A 671 -11.51 -48.31 12.27
N LEU A 672 -11.48 -47.33 13.19
CA LEU A 672 -12.24 -46.09 13.05
C LEU A 672 -11.87 -45.30 11.77
N LEU A 673 -10.60 -45.35 11.36
CA LEU A 673 -10.14 -44.72 10.11
C LEU A 673 -10.56 -45.55 8.89
N ARG A 674 -10.50 -46.89 8.96
CA ARG A 674 -10.96 -47.79 7.89
C ARG A 674 -12.45 -47.58 7.58
N LEU A 675 -13.30 -47.65 8.60
CA LEU A 675 -14.76 -47.45 8.45
C LEU A 675 -15.10 -46.07 7.89
N LYS A 676 -14.35 -45.01 8.24
CA LYS A 676 -14.54 -43.67 7.68
C LYS A 676 -14.11 -43.56 6.22
N ALA A 677 -13.04 -44.25 5.81
CA ALA A 677 -12.63 -44.33 4.41
C ALA A 677 -13.68 -45.10 3.57
N GLU A 678 -14.24 -46.17 4.14
CA GLU A 678 -15.31 -46.98 3.54
C GLU A 678 -16.61 -46.17 3.37
N TYR A 679 -17.00 -45.38 4.38
CA TYR A 679 -18.14 -44.44 4.26
C TYR A 679 -17.89 -43.36 3.21
N LYS A 680 -16.65 -42.87 3.09
CA LYS A 680 -16.28 -41.90 2.05
C LYS A 680 -16.35 -42.50 0.65
N ALA A 681 -15.93 -43.76 0.49
CA ALA A 681 -16.04 -44.48 -0.78
C ALA A 681 -17.49 -44.72 -1.19
N LEU A 682 -18.38 -45.03 -0.24
CA LEU A 682 -19.80 -45.32 -0.49
C LEU A 682 -20.70 -44.07 -0.62
N SER A 683 -20.39 -42.97 0.07
CA SER A 683 -21.19 -41.73 0.04
C SER A 683 -20.60 -40.60 -0.81
N GLY A 684 -19.35 -40.74 -1.26
CA GLY A 684 -18.58 -39.65 -1.88
C GLY A 684 -18.15 -38.53 -0.91
N THR A 685 -18.50 -38.60 0.37
CA THR A 685 -18.31 -37.49 1.34
C THR A 685 -17.63 -37.94 2.63
N ASP A 686 -16.86 -37.03 3.25
CA ASP A 686 -16.26 -37.30 4.57
C ASP A 686 -17.33 -37.40 5.66
N TRP A 687 -17.33 -38.52 6.41
CA TRP A 687 -18.30 -38.78 7.48
C TRP A 687 -18.32 -37.68 8.53
N LYS A 688 -19.54 -37.20 8.84
CA LYS A 688 -19.84 -36.25 9.91
C LYS A 688 -20.87 -36.88 10.86
N PRO A 689 -20.80 -36.64 12.18
CA PRO A 689 -21.89 -36.95 13.08
C PRO A 689 -23.05 -35.98 12.83
N ASP A 690 -24.24 -36.53 12.58
CA ASP A 690 -25.44 -35.74 12.25
C ASP A 690 -25.99 -34.96 13.47
N ALA A 691 -26.66 -33.84 13.17
CA ALA A 691 -27.47 -33.08 14.10
C ALA A 691 -28.91 -32.96 13.55
N ALA A 692 -29.91 -33.12 14.42
CA ALA A 692 -31.30 -33.27 14.01
C ALA A 692 -31.95 -31.97 13.46
N PRO A 693 -33.02 -32.06 12.64
CA PRO A 693 -33.66 -30.90 12.02
C PRO A 693 -34.50 -30.04 13.01
N PRO A 694 -34.78 -28.77 12.68
CA PRO A 694 -35.57 -27.87 13.52
C PRO A 694 -37.09 -28.12 13.42
N PRO A 695 -37.87 -27.91 14.50
CA PRO A 695 -39.31 -28.12 14.51
C PRO A 695 -40.11 -26.97 13.87
N GLY A 696 -41.32 -27.30 13.40
CA GLY A 696 -42.31 -26.34 12.89
C GLY A 696 -43.10 -25.62 14.00
N LYS A 697 -44.01 -24.73 13.58
CA LYS A 697 -44.90 -23.95 14.46
C LYS A 697 -46.10 -24.79 14.90
N GLU A 698 -46.65 -24.56 16.11
CA GLU A 698 -47.93 -23.83 16.28
C GLU A 698 -48.32 -23.59 17.76
N ALA A 699 -49.40 -22.81 17.94
CA ALA A 699 -50.23 -22.60 19.14
C ALA A 699 -49.60 -22.11 20.46
N THR A 700 -50.08 -20.94 20.93
CA THR A 700 -50.15 -20.56 22.36
C THR A 700 -51.56 -20.81 22.89
N PRO A 701 -51.75 -21.01 24.21
CA PRO A 701 -52.32 -19.90 24.99
C PRO A 701 -51.93 -19.81 26.49
N LYS A 702 -52.00 -18.57 27.00
CA LYS A 702 -52.39 -18.12 28.36
C LYS A 702 -51.64 -18.58 29.64
N GLN A 703 -51.10 -17.56 30.32
CA GLN A 703 -51.27 -17.20 31.75
C GLN A 703 -50.81 -18.16 32.87
N GLY A 704 -50.47 -17.55 34.02
CA GLY A 704 -50.13 -18.24 35.27
C GLY A 704 -48.67 -18.04 35.67
N GLY A 705 -48.42 -17.14 36.62
CA GLY A 705 -47.08 -16.90 37.14
C GLY A 705 -47.10 -16.81 38.66
N GLU A 706 -46.37 -17.70 39.33
CA GLU A 706 -45.95 -17.52 40.73
C GLU A 706 -44.66 -18.32 41.01
N ARG A 707 -44.04 -18.09 42.17
CA ARG A 707 -42.70 -18.59 42.51
C ARG A 707 -42.73 -19.46 43.79
N LYS A 708 -42.03 -20.61 43.79
CA LYS A 708 -40.91 -20.96 44.72
C LYS A 708 -40.56 -22.47 44.69
N LYS A 709 -39.45 -22.79 45.38
CA LYS A 709 -38.90 -24.12 45.74
C LYS A 709 -38.25 -24.88 44.58
N GLU A 710 -36.92 -25.08 44.58
CA GLU A 710 -36.02 -25.84 45.49
C GLU A 710 -35.82 -27.28 45.01
N GLN A 711 -34.65 -27.57 44.40
CA GLN A 711 -33.93 -28.84 44.57
C GLN A 711 -32.50 -28.76 43.98
N SER A 712 -31.64 -29.65 44.45
CA SER A 712 -30.22 -29.81 44.10
C SER A 712 -29.86 -31.31 44.18
N PRO A 713 -28.67 -31.79 43.78
CA PRO A 713 -27.65 -31.20 42.90
C PRO A 713 -27.25 -32.12 41.73
N ALA A 714 -27.05 -31.58 40.52
CA ALA A 714 -26.37 -32.30 39.42
C ALA A 714 -24.84 -32.13 39.52
N LYS A 715 -24.06 -33.21 39.42
CA LYS A 715 -22.59 -33.18 39.46
C LYS A 715 -22.04 -32.50 38.20
N GLN A 716 -21.62 -31.25 38.30
CA GLN A 716 -20.88 -30.55 37.25
C GLN A 716 -19.41 -31.00 37.21
N ASP A 717 -18.83 -31.05 36.01
CA ASP A 717 -17.39 -31.18 35.80
C ASP A 717 -16.67 -30.00 36.48
N PRO A 718 -15.66 -30.22 37.36
CA PRO A 718 -14.94 -29.15 38.03
C PRO A 718 -14.42 -28.04 37.10
N LEU A 719 -14.05 -28.37 35.85
CA LEU A 719 -13.56 -27.39 34.89
C LEU A 719 -14.66 -26.50 34.32
N THR A 720 -15.89 -26.99 34.11
CA THR A 720 -16.99 -26.14 33.63
C THR A 720 -17.48 -25.20 34.74
N GLY A 721 -17.64 -25.69 35.97
CA GLY A 721 -17.98 -24.84 37.11
C GLY A 721 -16.94 -23.74 37.39
N LEU A 722 -15.65 -24.07 37.25
CA LEU A 722 -14.57 -23.08 37.39
C LEU A 722 -14.54 -22.08 36.22
N SER A 723 -14.83 -22.53 35.00
CA SER A 723 -14.97 -21.65 33.82
C SER A 723 -16.10 -20.63 33.99
N SER A 724 -17.27 -21.07 34.45
CA SER A 724 -18.42 -20.20 34.73
C SER A 724 -18.08 -19.13 35.76
N ARG A 725 -17.43 -19.49 36.87
CA ARG A 725 -16.98 -18.52 37.89
C ARG A 725 -16.00 -17.49 37.35
N ILE A 726 -15.07 -17.88 36.48
CA ILE A 726 -14.15 -16.93 35.81
C ILE A 726 -14.91 -15.97 34.89
N GLN A 727 -15.97 -16.43 34.25
CA GLN A 727 -16.84 -15.60 33.42
C GLN A 727 -17.71 -14.65 34.26
N GLU A 728 -18.24 -15.11 35.39
CA GLU A 728 -19.01 -14.31 36.36
C GLU A 728 -18.18 -13.21 37.01
N VAL A 729 -17.05 -13.53 37.63
CA VAL A 729 -16.13 -12.52 38.19
C VAL A 729 -15.57 -11.63 37.07
N GLY A 730 -15.35 -12.18 35.87
CA GLY A 730 -14.99 -11.42 34.66
C GLY A 730 -16.07 -10.47 34.16
N ASN A 731 -17.35 -10.71 34.47
CA ASN A 731 -18.46 -9.79 34.24
C ASN A 731 -18.52 -8.75 35.36
N HIS A 732 -18.40 -9.16 36.62
CA HIS A 732 -18.43 -8.25 37.77
C HIS A 732 -17.28 -7.22 37.73
N VAL A 733 -16.07 -7.62 37.36
CA VAL A 733 -14.93 -6.70 37.13
C VAL A 733 -15.21 -5.70 35.99
N ARG A 734 -15.98 -6.08 34.97
CA ARG A 734 -16.42 -5.16 33.91
C ARG A 734 -17.50 -4.21 34.39
N GLU A 735 -18.43 -4.68 35.22
CA GLU A 735 -19.52 -3.91 35.81
C GLU A 735 -19.01 -2.88 36.84
N LEU A 736 -18.11 -3.26 37.74
CA LEU A 736 -17.46 -2.34 38.68
C LEU A 736 -16.70 -1.23 37.92
N LYS A 737 -16.04 -1.58 36.79
CA LYS A 737 -15.35 -0.61 35.93
C LYS A 737 -16.30 0.30 35.16
N SER A 738 -17.44 -0.19 34.67
CA SER A 738 -18.44 0.66 33.98
C SER A 738 -19.21 1.56 34.95
N LYS A 739 -19.46 1.10 36.17
CA LYS A 739 -20.06 1.88 37.27
C LYS A 739 -19.07 2.83 37.98
N LYS A 740 -17.82 2.92 37.52
CA LYS A 740 -16.74 3.73 38.13
C LYS A 740 -16.59 3.49 39.65
N ALA A 741 -16.68 2.23 40.08
CA ALA A 741 -16.58 1.83 41.48
C ALA A 741 -15.19 2.11 42.08
N GLU A 742 -15.11 2.09 43.42
CA GLU A 742 -13.89 2.47 44.12
C GLU A 742 -12.70 1.57 43.81
N LYS A 743 -11.52 2.17 43.65
CA LYS A 743 -10.34 1.47 43.12
C LYS A 743 -9.97 0.20 43.92
N PRO A 744 -9.99 0.18 45.27
CA PRO A 744 -9.70 -1.03 46.03
C PRO A 744 -10.67 -2.19 45.75
N GLN A 745 -11.95 -1.90 45.43
CA GLN A 745 -12.95 -2.92 45.10
C GLN A 745 -12.67 -3.53 43.72
N ILE A 746 -12.31 -2.69 42.75
CA ILE A 746 -11.92 -3.13 41.41
C ILE A 746 -10.64 -3.98 41.47
N ASP A 747 -9.61 -3.53 42.21
CA ASP A 747 -8.34 -4.24 42.30
C ASP A 747 -8.48 -5.57 43.05
N ALA A 748 -9.35 -5.66 44.07
CA ALA A 748 -9.69 -6.91 44.75
C ALA A 748 -10.39 -7.92 43.81
N ALA A 749 -11.43 -7.51 43.08
CA ALA A 749 -12.13 -8.37 42.14
C ALA A 749 -11.23 -8.81 40.95
N VAL A 750 -10.26 -7.96 40.55
CA VAL A 750 -9.23 -8.34 39.57
C VAL A 750 -8.26 -9.38 40.13
N ALA A 751 -7.88 -9.29 41.41
CA ALA A 751 -7.02 -10.29 42.05
C ALA A 751 -7.72 -11.67 42.14
N GLU A 752 -9.01 -11.70 42.49
CA GLU A 752 -9.81 -12.93 42.47
C GLU A 752 -9.92 -13.53 41.06
N LEU A 753 -10.20 -12.70 40.04
CA LEU A 753 -10.26 -13.13 38.65
C LEU A 753 -8.93 -13.75 38.16
N LEU A 754 -7.80 -13.21 38.61
CA LEU A 754 -6.47 -13.75 38.30
C LEU A 754 -6.21 -15.07 39.03
N LYS A 755 -6.63 -15.19 40.30
CA LYS A 755 -6.52 -16.43 41.09
C LYS A 755 -7.31 -17.58 40.44
N LEU A 756 -8.58 -17.36 40.11
CA LEU A 756 -9.43 -18.37 39.47
C LEU A 756 -8.86 -18.81 38.10
N LYS A 757 -8.29 -17.87 37.33
CA LYS A 757 -7.62 -18.21 36.06
C LYS A 757 -6.32 -19.01 36.25
N ALA A 758 -5.57 -18.78 37.32
CA ALA A 758 -4.41 -19.60 37.67
C ALA A 758 -4.83 -21.02 38.10
N GLU A 759 -5.92 -21.14 38.88
CA GLU A 759 -6.51 -22.43 39.27
C GLU A 759 -7.01 -23.21 38.04
N TYR A 760 -7.68 -22.56 37.09
CA TYR A 760 -8.10 -23.18 35.82
C TYR A 760 -6.90 -23.60 34.96
N LYS A 761 -5.82 -22.81 34.96
CA LYS A 761 -4.58 -23.18 34.27
C LYS A 761 -3.90 -24.40 34.89
N ALA A 762 -3.90 -24.51 36.21
CA ALA A 762 -3.39 -25.68 36.92
C ALA A 762 -4.25 -26.93 36.64
N ALA A 763 -5.59 -26.80 36.62
CA ALA A 763 -6.51 -27.91 36.42
C ALA A 763 -6.62 -28.38 34.95
N SER A 764 -6.55 -27.47 33.97
CA SER A 764 -6.71 -27.79 32.53
C SER A 764 -5.41 -27.87 31.74
N GLY A 765 -4.28 -27.41 32.31
CA GLY A 765 -3.01 -27.22 31.61
C GLY A 765 -3.00 -26.08 30.58
N LYS A 766 -4.06 -25.28 30.48
CA LYS A 766 -4.23 -24.22 29.48
C LYS A 766 -4.69 -22.90 30.09
N ASP A 767 -4.26 -21.78 29.53
CA ASP A 767 -4.80 -20.47 29.90
C ASP A 767 -6.30 -20.38 29.57
N TRP A 768 -7.11 -19.88 30.51
CA TRP A 768 -8.55 -19.72 30.32
C TRP A 768 -8.87 -18.68 29.23
N ALA A 769 -9.72 -19.06 28.29
CA ALA A 769 -10.26 -18.20 27.24
C ALA A 769 -11.79 -18.29 27.22
N PRO A 770 -12.52 -17.17 27.06
CA PRO A 770 -13.97 -17.19 26.90
C PRO A 770 -14.36 -17.77 25.54
N GLU A 771 -15.50 -18.46 25.48
CA GLU A 771 -16.04 -18.97 24.23
C GLU A 771 -16.35 -17.83 23.24
N GLY A 772 -16.09 -18.07 21.95
CA GLY A 772 -16.27 -17.08 20.87
C GLY A 772 -15.04 -16.20 20.56
N ALA A 773 -13.93 -16.30 21.32
CA ALA A 773 -12.70 -15.60 20.99
C ALA A 773 -11.93 -16.28 19.83
N PRO A 774 -11.53 -15.57 18.76
CA PRO A 774 -10.79 -16.15 17.64
C PRO A 774 -9.36 -16.56 18.06
N THR A 775 -8.96 -17.77 17.68
CA THR A 775 -7.69 -18.38 18.08
C THR A 775 -6.48 -17.73 17.39
N LYS A 776 -5.41 -17.51 18.16
CA LYS A 776 -4.08 -17.16 17.62
C LYS A 776 -3.26 -18.43 17.39
N PRO A 777 -2.46 -18.52 16.31
CA PRO A 777 -1.62 -19.70 16.04
C PRO A 777 -0.44 -19.81 17.01
N ASP A 778 -0.07 -21.04 17.35
CA ASP A 778 1.01 -21.36 18.30
C ASP A 778 2.40 -20.94 17.79
N ARG A 779 3.17 -20.24 18.64
CA ARG A 779 4.60 -20.05 18.45
C ARG A 779 5.38 -21.22 19.07
N LYS A 780 5.95 -22.08 18.21
CA LYS A 780 6.97 -23.05 18.63
C LYS A 780 8.15 -22.31 19.29
N LYS A 781 8.43 -22.59 20.56
CA LYS A 781 9.69 -22.20 21.21
C LYS A 781 10.83 -23.05 20.62
N ALA A 782 11.85 -22.40 20.07
CA ALA A 782 13.15 -23.06 19.87
C ALA A 782 13.80 -23.30 21.23
N LYS A 783 14.48 -24.44 21.40
CA LYS A 783 15.34 -24.72 22.55
C LYS A 783 16.74 -24.21 22.26
N THR A 784 17.32 -23.45 23.18
CA THR A 784 18.77 -23.28 23.29
C THR A 784 19.35 -24.39 24.17
N SER A 785 20.55 -24.83 23.85
CA SER A 785 21.39 -25.72 24.67
C SER A 785 22.66 -24.95 25.08
N PRO A 786 23.30 -25.29 26.21
CA PRO A 786 24.28 -24.40 26.84
C PRO A 786 25.66 -24.41 26.18
N VAL A 787 26.38 -23.29 26.33
CA VAL A 787 27.83 -23.18 26.10
C VAL A 787 28.55 -23.23 27.47
N LYS A 788 29.75 -23.78 27.49
CA LYS A 788 30.48 -24.22 28.70
C LYS A 788 31.08 -23.06 29.50
N GLU A 789 31.09 -23.21 30.82
CA GLU A 789 32.05 -22.55 31.71
C GLU A 789 33.43 -23.24 31.64
N VAL A 790 34.49 -22.50 32.01
CA VAL A 790 35.85 -23.00 32.27
C VAL A 790 36.32 -22.33 33.58
N PRO A 791 36.98 -23.04 34.51
CA PRO A 791 36.72 -22.82 35.94
C PRO A 791 37.69 -21.87 36.65
N LYS A 792 37.30 -21.46 37.87
CA LYS A 792 38.23 -21.14 38.96
C LYS A 792 38.21 -22.27 39.99
N GLN A 793 39.39 -22.56 40.58
CA GLN A 793 39.57 -23.64 41.55
C GLN A 793 39.23 -23.19 43.00
N LYS A 794 39.37 -24.14 43.94
CA LYS A 794 38.94 -24.02 45.34
C LYS A 794 39.83 -23.10 46.19
N ALA A 795 39.35 -22.84 47.40
CA ALA A 795 40.02 -22.12 48.47
C ALA A 795 41.23 -22.87 49.05
N ASP A 796 42.04 -22.12 49.79
CA ASP A 796 42.87 -22.57 50.92
C ASP A 796 42.74 -21.53 52.06
N ASP A 797 43.45 -21.71 53.17
CA ASP A 797 42.91 -21.54 54.53
C ASP A 797 43.42 -20.34 55.37
N LYS A 798 42.79 -20.17 56.55
CA LYS A 798 43.27 -19.59 57.84
C LYS A 798 43.32 -18.07 58.15
N GLU A 799 42.75 -17.80 59.35
CA GLU A 799 43.19 -16.93 60.48
C GLU A 799 43.22 -15.38 60.37
N GLY A 800 42.70 -14.70 61.42
CA GLY A 800 42.70 -13.23 61.54
C GLY A 800 41.65 -12.63 62.49
N SER A 801 41.90 -12.67 63.81
CA SER A 801 41.16 -12.09 64.96
C SER A 801 40.17 -10.91 64.76
N ALA A 802 39.08 -10.92 65.54
CA ALA A 802 38.20 -9.76 65.87
C ALA A 802 38.58 -9.16 67.27
N PRO A 803 37.80 -8.26 67.95
CA PRO A 803 36.64 -7.42 67.58
C PRO A 803 36.75 -5.94 68.12
N ARG A 804 35.61 -5.22 68.25
CA ARG A 804 35.37 -4.01 69.12
C ARG A 804 35.96 -2.66 68.64
N ASP A 805 35.47 -1.46 69.05
CA ASP A 805 34.37 -1.07 69.97
C ASP A 805 33.73 0.30 69.56
N GLY A 806 32.70 0.79 70.28
CA GLY A 806 32.21 2.20 70.23
C GLY A 806 32.73 3.05 71.42
N PRO A 807 32.04 4.14 71.89
CA PRO A 807 30.87 4.85 71.35
C PRO A 807 30.78 6.41 71.60
N LYS A 808 29.76 7.07 71.01
CA LYS A 808 28.94 8.22 71.53
C LYS A 808 29.50 9.67 71.71
N LYS A 809 28.52 10.62 71.68
CA LYS A 809 28.50 12.09 71.98
C LYS A 809 29.08 13.02 70.89
N GLY A 810 28.51 14.21 70.63
CA GLY A 810 27.26 14.79 71.14
C GLY A 810 26.80 16.08 70.42
N ASP A 811 25.54 16.03 69.95
CA ASP A 811 24.45 17.03 70.11
C ASP A 811 24.71 18.56 69.98
N SER A 812 24.08 19.18 68.98
CA SER A 812 23.21 20.36 69.20
C SER A 812 22.26 20.65 68.03
N THR A 813 21.03 21.09 68.37
CA THR A 813 19.98 21.71 67.53
C THR A 813 20.49 22.71 66.48
N ARG A 814 19.87 22.97 65.31
CA ARG A 814 18.46 22.98 64.80
C ARG A 814 18.53 23.13 63.24
N SER A 815 17.53 22.95 62.36
CA SER A 815 16.11 22.53 62.43
C SER A 815 15.57 22.13 61.02
N ARG A 816 14.27 21.82 60.90
CA ARG A 816 13.40 21.88 59.69
C ARG A 816 13.89 21.26 58.36
N GLY A 817 13.64 19.96 58.24
CA GLY A 817 12.61 19.47 57.29
C GLY A 817 12.96 19.31 55.81
N PRO A 818 13.34 18.10 55.35
CA PRO A 818 13.52 17.78 53.93
C PRO A 818 12.26 17.16 53.29
N GLN A 819 12.10 17.34 51.98
CA GLN A 819 11.37 16.39 51.13
C GLN A 819 12.10 16.16 49.82
N GLY A 820 12.24 14.88 49.44
CA GLY A 820 12.81 14.48 48.17
C GLY A 820 11.93 13.46 47.45
N ARG A 821 11.96 13.51 46.11
CA ARG A 821 11.60 12.44 45.18
C ARG A 821 10.30 11.67 45.47
N LYS A 822 9.25 11.95 44.68
CA LYS A 822 8.47 10.85 44.08
C LYS A 822 7.97 11.15 42.67
N LEU A 823 8.01 10.10 41.86
CA LEU A 823 7.67 10.10 40.43
C LEU A 823 6.13 10.14 40.27
N VAL A 824 5.58 11.20 39.66
CA VAL A 824 4.14 11.29 39.39
C VAL A 824 3.84 10.87 37.96
N ARG A 825 3.22 9.70 37.82
CA ARG A 825 2.64 9.19 36.58
C ARG A 825 1.13 9.49 36.59
N MET A 826 0.72 10.65 36.08
CA MET A 826 -0.70 10.98 35.99
C MET A 826 -1.39 10.30 34.81
N VAL A 827 -2.56 9.74 35.10
CA VAL A 827 -3.53 9.24 34.11
C VAL A 827 -4.62 10.31 34.00
N LEU A 828 -5.04 10.64 32.78
CA LEU A 828 -6.15 11.57 32.56
C LEU A 828 -7.49 10.83 32.65
N SER A 829 -8.39 11.34 33.47
CA SER A 829 -9.79 10.92 33.58
C SER A 829 -10.63 12.09 34.08
N GLY A 830 -11.60 12.53 33.29
CA GLY A 830 -12.43 13.69 33.61
C GLY A 830 -13.34 14.06 32.45
N ASP A 831 -14.53 13.46 32.40
CA ASP A 831 -15.57 13.80 31.41
C ASP A 831 -16.21 15.16 31.77
N HIS A 832 -16.73 15.87 30.76
CA HIS A 832 -17.93 16.71 30.89
C HIS A 832 -18.79 16.60 29.63
N LYS A 833 -20.11 16.81 29.77
CA LYS A 833 -21.13 16.68 28.73
C LYS A 833 -22.29 17.64 29.03
N ILE A 834 -23.19 17.78 28.05
CA ILE A 834 -24.44 18.58 28.07
C ILE A 834 -24.16 20.08 27.85
N GLY A 835 -24.85 20.78 26.94
CA GLY A 835 -25.89 20.31 26.01
C GLY A 835 -26.22 21.35 24.92
N ASP A 836 -27.16 21.02 24.03
CA ASP A 836 -27.74 21.96 23.07
C ASP A 836 -28.56 23.05 23.77
N ASP A 837 -28.43 24.31 23.32
CA ASP A 837 -29.61 25.11 22.94
C ASP A 837 -29.25 26.24 21.96
N ARG A 838 -30.25 26.82 21.28
CA ARG A 838 -30.10 27.94 20.34
C ARG A 838 -30.81 29.19 20.87
N ILE A 839 -30.17 30.37 20.86
CA ILE A 839 -30.88 31.66 20.78
C ILE A 839 -30.01 32.83 20.26
N LEU A 840 -30.67 33.95 19.93
CA LEU A 840 -30.29 34.95 18.93
C LEU A 840 -29.31 36.07 19.36
N ARG A 841 -28.50 36.50 18.38
CA ARG A 841 -28.11 37.90 18.01
C ARG A 841 -27.97 38.98 19.10
N ARG A 842 -26.81 39.68 19.07
CA ARG A 842 -26.76 41.15 18.82
C ARG A 842 -25.35 41.61 18.36
N GLN A 843 -25.30 42.73 17.63
CA GLN A 843 -24.08 43.38 17.13
C GLN A 843 -23.78 44.69 17.88
N ARG A 844 -22.49 45.04 17.99
CA ARG A 844 -21.86 46.31 17.54
C ARG A 844 -20.33 46.15 17.73
N LEU A 845 -19.49 46.27 16.71
CA LEU A 845 -19.08 47.48 15.95
C LEU A 845 -18.40 48.55 16.80
N LEU A 846 -17.11 48.79 16.52
CA LEU A 846 -16.58 50.13 16.25
C LEU A 846 -15.26 50.05 15.45
N TYR A 847 -15.16 50.88 14.41
CA TYR A 847 -13.94 51.24 13.67
C TYR A 847 -13.66 52.73 13.96
N PRO A 848 -12.44 53.22 13.70
CA PRO A 848 -12.26 54.61 13.28
C PRO A 848 -11.59 54.74 11.91
N GLN A 849 -11.85 55.84 11.19
CA GLN A 849 -11.27 56.15 9.87
C GLN A 849 -11.26 57.67 9.59
N ALA A 850 -10.39 58.14 8.68
CA ALA A 850 -10.19 59.55 8.24
C ALA A 850 -9.63 60.50 9.34
N VAL A 851 -8.98 61.65 9.08
CA VAL A 851 -8.97 62.69 8.00
C VAL A 851 -7.50 63.21 7.85
N GLY A 852 -6.98 63.92 6.83
CA GLY A 852 -7.54 64.61 5.65
C GLY A 852 -6.47 65.04 4.60
N LEU A 853 -6.61 66.20 3.93
CA LEU A 853 -5.94 66.54 2.66
C LEU A 853 -5.06 67.82 2.65
N ARG A 854 -3.99 67.80 1.80
CA ARG A 854 -3.30 68.89 1.04
C ARG A 854 -2.71 70.12 1.79
N THR A 855 -1.46 70.49 1.48
CA THR A 855 -1.07 71.62 0.56
C THR A 855 0.46 71.80 0.38
N LEU A 856 0.87 72.16 -0.86
CA LEU A 856 1.97 73.07 -1.31
C LEU A 856 3.39 73.03 -0.69
N GLY A 857 4.45 73.11 -1.54
CA GLY A 857 5.85 73.35 -1.12
C GLY A 857 6.94 73.22 -2.20
N GLU A 858 7.52 74.35 -2.59
CA GLU A 858 8.70 74.64 -3.45
C GLU A 858 10.06 74.02 -3.01
N HIS A 859 11.21 74.06 -3.73
CA HIS A 859 11.61 74.15 -5.17
C HIS A 859 13.16 73.98 -5.27
N LYS A 860 13.74 73.92 -6.49
CA LYS A 860 15.18 73.69 -6.86
C LYS A 860 15.60 72.20 -6.78
N GLY A 861 16.39 71.61 -7.68
CA GLY A 861 17.15 72.11 -8.85
C GLY A 861 18.67 71.89 -8.66
N LEU A 862 19.46 71.35 -9.59
CA LEU A 862 19.28 70.93 -11.01
C LEU A 862 19.89 69.50 -11.18
N LEU A 863 20.36 68.91 -12.30
CA LEU A 863 20.55 69.22 -13.75
C LEU A 863 20.78 67.85 -14.48
N GLY A 864 20.93 67.81 -15.82
CA GLY A 864 21.89 66.86 -16.45
C GLY A 864 21.40 65.72 -17.39
N CYS A 865 20.50 65.98 -18.35
CA CYS A 865 20.38 65.15 -19.58
C CYS A 865 21.47 65.56 -20.61
N PRO A 866 21.71 64.88 -21.78
CA PRO A 866 20.77 64.04 -22.58
C PRO A 866 21.45 62.81 -23.29
N HIS A 867 20.94 62.09 -24.32
CA HIS A 867 19.69 62.15 -25.12
C HIS A 867 19.40 60.81 -25.86
N GLN A 868 18.12 60.60 -26.26
CA GLN A 868 17.65 59.84 -27.45
C GLN A 868 17.94 58.31 -27.58
N SER A 869 17.15 57.49 -28.30
CA SER A 869 15.92 57.71 -29.10
C SER A 869 15.03 56.45 -29.20
N HIS A 870 13.76 56.64 -29.61
CA HIS A 870 12.72 55.75 -30.19
C HIS A 870 12.94 54.21 -30.31
N GLY A 871 11.91 53.36 -30.18
CA GLY A 871 10.48 53.59 -29.91
C GLY A 871 9.56 52.53 -30.57
N SER A 872 8.27 52.47 -30.17
CA SER A 872 7.17 51.68 -30.81
C SER A 872 7.31 50.14 -30.78
N SER A 873 6.27 49.29 -30.87
CA SER A 873 4.82 49.35 -30.54
C SER A 873 4.26 47.90 -30.60
N GLU A 874 2.98 47.67 -30.29
CA GLU A 874 2.27 46.37 -30.35
C GLU A 874 2.41 45.63 -31.71
N LEU A 875 2.28 44.29 -31.84
CA LEU A 875 1.00 43.54 -31.80
C LEU A 875 1.15 41.99 -31.89
N LEU A 876 0.12 41.29 -31.37
CA LEU A 876 -0.55 40.06 -31.87
C LEU A 876 0.11 38.64 -31.96
N LEU A 877 -0.57 37.73 -31.25
CA LEU A 877 -1.07 36.38 -31.66
C LEU A 877 -0.12 35.21 -32.04
N SER A 878 0.03 34.29 -31.08
CA SER A 878 -0.38 32.85 -31.16
C SER A 878 0.35 31.78 -31.99
N TYR A 879 0.34 30.60 -31.36
CA TYR A 879 0.15 29.24 -31.91
C TYR A 879 1.36 28.38 -32.37
N VAL A 880 1.46 27.23 -31.67
CA VAL A 880 1.86 25.87 -32.10
C VAL A 880 2.98 25.73 -33.15
N ARG A 881 4.04 25.00 -32.78
CA ARG A 881 4.98 24.41 -33.74
C ARG A 881 5.30 22.94 -33.44
N LEU A 882 4.61 22.04 -34.14
CA LEU A 882 5.07 20.67 -34.35
C LEU A 882 6.46 20.72 -35.02
N ARG A 883 7.33 19.75 -34.71
CA ARG A 883 8.62 19.54 -35.40
C ARG A 883 8.72 18.11 -35.89
N THR A 884 8.97 17.97 -37.19
CA THR A 884 9.31 16.72 -37.88
C THR A 884 10.53 16.96 -38.78
N SER A 885 11.13 15.87 -39.28
CA SER A 885 12.04 15.82 -40.45
C SER A 885 13.30 16.71 -40.43
N SER A 886 14.39 16.13 -39.94
CA SER A 886 15.64 15.85 -40.69
C SER A 886 16.12 16.80 -41.81
N GLY A 887 17.39 17.22 -41.73
CA GLY A 887 18.15 17.80 -42.85
C GLY A 887 19.67 17.88 -42.58
N THR A 888 20.46 17.43 -43.55
CA THR A 888 21.93 17.51 -43.72
C THR A 888 22.58 18.87 -43.35
N GLY A 889 23.83 19.00 -42.93
CA GLY A 889 24.92 18.02 -42.70
C GLY A 889 26.17 18.28 -43.56
N GLU A 890 27.35 18.49 -42.96
CA GLU A 890 28.63 18.65 -43.69
C GLU A 890 29.88 18.15 -42.90
N ASN A 891 31.08 18.19 -43.51
CA ASN A 891 32.23 17.31 -43.20
C ASN A 891 33.46 17.99 -42.57
N ALA A 892 34.24 17.26 -41.75
CA ALA A 892 35.73 17.32 -41.78
C ALA A 892 36.47 16.18 -40.99
N ARG A 893 36.76 15.07 -41.69
CA ARG A 893 37.98 14.20 -41.63
C ARG A 893 38.92 14.20 -40.39
N ARG A 894 39.12 13.00 -39.80
CA ARG A 894 40.38 12.20 -39.62
C ARG A 894 40.14 11.10 -38.56
N GLY A 895 40.65 9.86 -38.64
CA GLY A 895 41.34 9.13 -39.71
C GLY A 895 41.92 7.79 -39.21
N LEU A 896 42.16 6.83 -40.13
CA LEU A 896 42.74 5.47 -39.93
C LEU A 896 41.79 4.43 -39.25
N CYS A 897 41.40 3.30 -39.85
CA CYS A 897 42.11 2.10 -40.41
C CYS A 897 42.20 0.98 -39.33
N SER A 898 41.84 -0.30 -39.57
CA SER A 898 42.13 -1.10 -40.76
C SER A 898 41.27 -2.38 -40.96
N ARG A 899 41.30 -2.93 -42.19
CA ARG A 899 41.15 -4.36 -42.63
C ARG A 899 39.88 -5.14 -42.22
N SER A 900 38.93 -5.48 -43.13
CA SER A 900 38.95 -6.41 -44.31
C SER A 900 38.60 -7.87 -43.96
N GLY A 901 37.78 -8.62 -44.73
CA GLY A 901 37.05 -8.30 -45.97
C GLY A 901 36.57 -9.58 -46.71
N MET A 902 35.77 -9.43 -47.78
CA MET A 902 35.20 -10.50 -48.65
C MET A 902 34.17 -11.44 -47.95
N GLY A 903 33.22 -12.08 -48.65
CA GLY A 903 32.84 -12.02 -50.08
C GLY A 903 31.66 -12.97 -50.41
N HIS A 904 31.31 -13.11 -51.71
CA HIS A 904 30.27 -14.00 -52.28
C HIS A 904 28.78 -13.68 -51.92
N ALA A 905 27.78 -14.04 -52.74
CA ALA A 905 27.76 -14.23 -54.21
C ALA A 905 26.32 -14.21 -54.78
N VAL A 906 26.18 -13.65 -55.98
CA VAL A 906 25.28 -14.00 -57.11
C VAL A 906 23.97 -14.78 -56.82
N GLY A 907 22.82 -14.16 -57.11
CA GLY A 907 21.53 -14.83 -57.33
C GLY A 907 20.62 -14.03 -58.28
N ARG A 908 20.18 -14.62 -59.40
CA ARG A 908 19.34 -13.97 -60.42
C ARG A 908 17.85 -14.27 -60.19
N GLN A 909 16.97 -13.30 -60.47
CA GLN A 909 15.93 -13.46 -61.51
C GLN A 909 15.28 -12.13 -61.95
N ARG A 910 14.74 -12.14 -63.18
CA ARG A 910 13.81 -11.12 -63.74
C ARG A 910 12.38 -11.51 -63.30
N VAL A 911 11.29 -10.73 -63.40
CA VAL A 911 10.73 -9.85 -64.45
C VAL A 911 9.70 -8.92 -63.75
N GLY A 912 9.34 -7.69 -64.18
CA GLY A 912 9.81 -6.84 -65.28
C GLY A 912 8.66 -6.03 -65.93
N ARG A 913 8.97 -4.84 -66.50
CA ARG A 913 8.09 -3.92 -67.29
C ARG A 913 6.96 -3.19 -66.49
N THR A 914 6.55 -1.95 -66.79
CA THR A 914 6.93 -0.99 -67.87
C THR A 914 6.74 0.49 -67.47
N HIS A 915 7.52 1.38 -68.11
CA HIS A 915 7.23 2.75 -68.63
C HIS A 915 5.94 3.53 -68.23
N ARG A 916 5.90 4.89 -68.16
CA ARG A 916 6.88 5.96 -68.56
C ARG A 916 6.58 7.34 -67.89
N HIS A 917 7.60 8.19 -67.78
CA HIS A 917 7.60 9.67 -67.55
C HIS A 917 8.19 10.37 -68.82
N PRO A 918 8.38 11.73 -68.90
CA PRO A 918 7.85 12.87 -68.11
C PRO A 918 6.70 13.53 -68.93
N PRO A 919 6.66 14.80 -69.44
CA PRO A 919 7.34 16.12 -69.18
C PRO A 919 6.89 16.83 -67.86
N HIS A 920 7.20 18.08 -67.44
CA HIS A 920 7.85 19.34 -67.93
C HIS A 920 7.01 20.29 -68.85
N GLU A 921 7.02 21.65 -68.76
CA GLU A 921 7.50 22.63 -67.76
C GLU A 921 6.88 24.05 -68.01
N ARG A 922 6.75 24.89 -66.96
CA ARG A 922 6.80 26.40 -66.91
C ARG A 922 5.76 27.37 -67.54
N ASP A 923 5.55 28.46 -66.77
CA ASP A 923 5.47 29.91 -67.12
C ASP A 923 4.19 30.67 -67.63
N ARG A 924 3.81 31.70 -66.82
CA ARG A 924 3.41 33.13 -67.12
C ARG A 924 1.94 33.62 -67.30
N HIS A 925 1.61 34.62 -66.44
CA HIS A 925 0.87 35.92 -66.59
C HIS A 925 -0.51 36.01 -67.33
N VAL A 926 -1.61 36.55 -66.73
CA VAL A 926 -1.99 37.99 -66.46
C VAL A 926 -2.15 38.84 -67.75
N PRO A 927 -3.17 39.74 -67.96
CA PRO A 927 -4.28 40.29 -67.13
C PRO A 927 -5.71 39.97 -67.71
N GLY A 928 -6.87 40.60 -67.40
CA GLY A 928 -7.32 41.58 -66.37
C GLY A 928 -8.11 42.81 -66.91
N ILE A 929 -9.40 43.02 -66.57
CA ILE A 929 -10.29 44.14 -67.01
C ILE A 929 -11.17 44.72 -65.85
N ARG A 930 -11.03 46.04 -65.61
CA ARG A 930 -12.02 47.15 -65.44
C ARG A 930 -13.50 46.85 -65.06
N GLN A 931 -14.29 47.67 -64.32
CA GLN A 931 -14.18 48.93 -63.51
C GLN A 931 -15.60 49.16 -62.85
N VAL A 932 -16.03 50.13 -62.00
CA VAL A 932 -15.63 51.43 -61.37
C VAL A 932 -16.37 51.59 -60.00
N GLY A 933 -16.08 52.63 -59.20
CA GLY A 933 -16.94 53.12 -58.07
C GLY A 933 -16.53 52.62 -56.67
N ALA A 934 -15.96 53.36 -55.71
CA ALA A 934 -16.01 54.78 -55.27
C ALA A 934 -17.26 55.12 -54.40
N VAL A 935 -17.22 55.73 -53.20
CA VAL A 935 -16.15 56.43 -52.40
C VAL A 935 -16.25 56.10 -50.87
N ALA A 936 -15.18 56.38 -50.12
CA ALA A 936 -14.91 56.19 -48.66
C ALA A 936 -15.62 57.26 -47.73
N PRO A 937 -15.25 57.55 -46.44
CA PRO A 937 -14.15 57.08 -45.56
C PRO A 937 -14.50 56.82 -44.04
N ARG A 938 -13.47 56.76 -43.17
CA ARG A 938 -13.46 56.59 -41.68
C ARG A 938 -13.11 57.94 -40.95
N PRO A 939 -12.90 58.03 -39.61
CA PRO A 939 -13.30 57.19 -38.47
C PRO A 939 -14.34 57.92 -37.57
N PRO A 940 -14.11 58.63 -36.42
CA PRO A 940 -12.95 58.79 -35.49
C PRO A 940 -13.08 57.90 -34.22
N SER A 941 -12.78 58.39 -33.00
CA SER A 941 -12.89 57.66 -31.70
C SER A 941 -13.29 58.57 -30.52
N ALA A 942 -14.06 58.05 -29.54
CA ALA A 942 -14.37 58.71 -28.26
C ALA A 942 -14.78 57.70 -27.15
N THR A 943 -14.65 58.08 -25.88
CA THR A 943 -14.83 57.19 -24.70
C THR A 943 -16.08 57.47 -23.86
N GLN A 944 -16.87 56.42 -23.57
CA GLN A 944 -17.73 56.27 -22.36
C GLN A 944 -18.89 57.29 -22.15
N PRO A 945 -19.80 57.16 -21.14
CA PRO A 945 -20.25 55.98 -20.36
C PRO A 945 -21.81 55.89 -20.13
N VAL A 946 -22.26 54.93 -19.29
CA VAL A 946 -23.28 55.07 -18.20
C VAL A 946 -24.83 55.12 -18.45
N VAL A 947 -25.49 53.98 -18.12
CA VAL A 947 -26.58 53.72 -17.13
C VAL A 947 -27.96 54.50 -17.12
N GLN A 948 -29.06 53.71 -17.26
CA GLN A 948 -30.45 53.80 -16.69
C GLN A 948 -31.61 54.72 -17.21
N ARG A 949 -32.77 54.04 -17.42
CA ARG A 949 -34.18 54.39 -17.04
C ARG A 949 -34.78 55.69 -17.66
N CYS A 950 -36.08 56.04 -17.55
CA CYS A 950 -37.31 55.53 -16.88
C CYS A 950 -38.54 55.88 -17.78
N ALA A 951 -39.83 55.67 -17.46
CA ALA A 951 -40.52 55.11 -16.28
C ALA A 951 -41.49 53.96 -16.69
N VAL A 952 -42.80 53.84 -16.41
CA VAL A 952 -43.88 54.62 -15.75
C VAL A 952 -44.78 53.60 -14.99
N GLY A 953 -45.37 53.86 -13.81
CA GLY A 953 -45.19 54.98 -12.88
C GLY A 953 -46.25 54.97 -11.75
N ILE A 954 -45.94 55.68 -10.63
CA ILE A 954 -46.86 56.14 -9.54
C ILE A 954 -47.55 55.01 -8.72
N GLN A 955 -47.53 54.89 -7.39
CA GLN A 955 -47.45 55.85 -6.25
C GLN A 955 -46.35 55.53 -5.19
N ALA A 956 -46.22 56.40 -4.19
CA ALA A 956 -45.33 56.36 -3.00
C ALA A 956 -46.19 56.68 -1.73
N PRO A 957 -45.70 56.81 -0.46
CA PRO A 957 -44.32 56.94 0.07
C PRO A 957 -44.04 55.96 1.27
N SER A 958 -43.04 56.05 2.18
CA SER A 958 -42.05 57.10 2.55
C SER A 958 -40.79 56.55 3.29
N THR A 959 -39.76 57.41 3.43
CA THR A 959 -38.70 57.47 4.50
C THR A 959 -37.81 56.26 4.85
N VAL A 960 -36.79 56.09 3.99
CA VAL A 960 -35.33 55.89 4.24
C VAL A 960 -34.73 56.94 5.25
N PRO A 961 -33.51 56.89 5.87
CA PRO A 961 -32.40 55.89 6.08
C PRO A 961 -32.01 55.73 7.61
N PRO A 962 -30.75 55.46 8.08
CA PRO A 962 -29.56 54.75 7.54
C PRO A 962 -28.99 53.57 8.40
N HIS A 963 -27.97 52.93 7.82
CA HIS A 963 -26.86 52.12 8.38
C HIS A 963 -26.31 52.51 9.78
N PRO A 964 -25.61 51.61 10.51
CA PRO A 964 -24.61 50.64 10.04
C PRO A 964 -25.03 49.16 10.08
#